data_AF-A0A7X9DVW4-F1
#
_entry.id   AF-A0A7X9DVW4-F1
#
_cell.length_a   1.000
_cell.length_b   1.000
_cell.length_c   1.000
_cell.angle_alpha   90.00
_cell.angle_beta   90.00
_cell.angle_gamma   90.00
#
_symmetry.space_group_name_H-M   'P 1'
#
loop_
_entity.id
_entity.type
_entity.pdbx_description
1 polymer ?
#
loop_
_entity_poly.entity_id
_entity_poly.type
_entity_poly.pdbx_seq_one_letter_code
_entity_poly.pdbx_strand_id
1 'polypeptide(L)'
;MKTFVLLSLTWFGLWPLVARAQAADDGGEVRLPLKMFSDLAAKAGDPKKPVVAPATSYALAQAEVEVTLPEASGSPAKVDVTLTVHVLTDEWTSVPLLPVGTSLSRALLDEAPIALSALRGDLVWSTNARGTHVLKLSYAAAVRASLGGQSLVLPIPAASAISFTARIPGSGLDVAVIPSAGFETSEEDGRTVVRAAVPTASGIQVSWRVPAERKVIITSARYDGAQKGKVVAWRAQFTLRSQSFESVTVPILGRGVAVADARLDGKPAVVLEEGEFLVVQVQGAGRHEVMVDFETPVSEEGGPPGTRLWLPRPPQSTFTLSLPGKKEVSVQPAAGVDLAVRGDRTVATVHLPPSDEAVFSWPGALPEAVKENLRANAEVYHFVRAEEGVLQIEAIVAYEVTRGATNRISAFLPAGVVVNRVTGDGVTEWRAEKHPRGQQLSVFLDRDLRGGYRFQVSYEILLGGGEKAPAQAIPLLQPAEVHRQRGMVALLSGTELEVRPQNESAMNKVGENQIPAWAREGISQAVAHTFKYVEPSASLSVVLAPPEKKRGKFDAVVDTLFSVGDGVLKASASVEIAIKTGKLMDLELSLPENINLIGVTAPSLREHKVSGEDGKPQTLALQFTQEMEGTLRIEVAYERGIGADVEKVLVPAIHVPGADMEQGRLAVEALSAVEVQALESDRDTRLLPLDVQELPRQLTLRTTNPVLMAYKYVHAEPPFALTLEVRRHAELKVQVASIDHASYQTLFTRHGLSLTRVSYQIRNRRKQFLAVQLPEGSELWSAELAGQPVKPAAGAKPSQILVPLVNSAVPFAVEIVYRTTVPKLGFAGWLRGSLPVPDVVEAQSSWDVFLPDDLEYGQVDTNMRVVVEAEPTSAQPDMSAAARALAGEDTGAGETPGGGGGVLPLRMDVPTHGIHFRFEKLFANQGEEDSRFSIHYSTGAAHGTGGLLLFFAVLWLGLAGLGAAGLVRKRLSRVLAALLSLGAVVVAVVSVAVLNASVAWGVAGAIVAAVLAVALKILPRLRRSSPPPVTAA
;
A
#
# COMPACT_ATOMS: atom_id res chain seq x y z
N MET A 1 -59.12 -12.42 -57.97
CA MET A 1 -60.30 -11.84 -57.30
C MET A 1 -61.20 -12.98 -56.83
N LYS A 2 -61.12 -13.37 -55.55
CA LYS A 2 -62.13 -14.11 -54.75
C LYS A 2 -61.53 -14.54 -53.41
N THR A 3 -61.91 -13.78 -52.37
CA THR A 3 -62.46 -14.20 -51.07
C THR A 3 -62.07 -15.61 -50.56
N PHE A 4 -61.23 -15.74 -49.54
CA PHE A 4 -61.53 -15.79 -48.09
C PHE A 4 -62.47 -16.93 -47.63
N VAL A 5 -61.83 -17.89 -46.94
CA VAL A 5 -62.30 -18.86 -45.92
C VAL A 5 -63.25 -19.99 -46.34
N LEU A 6 -62.72 -21.24 -46.36
CA LEU A 6 -63.36 -22.41 -45.74
C LEU A 6 -62.37 -23.59 -45.54
N LEU A 7 -62.31 -24.07 -44.29
CA LEU A 7 -62.09 -25.42 -43.77
C LEU A 7 -61.47 -26.57 -44.62
N SER A 8 -60.48 -27.24 -43.99
CA SER A 8 -60.50 -28.67 -43.60
C SER A 8 -59.58 -29.72 -44.28
N LEU A 9 -58.94 -30.48 -43.38
CA LEU A 9 -58.44 -31.87 -43.42
C LEU A 9 -57.18 -32.26 -44.21
N THR A 10 -56.18 -32.77 -43.47
CA THR A 10 -55.52 -34.11 -43.58
C THR A 10 -54.19 -34.06 -42.80
N TRP A 11 -53.68 -35.05 -42.08
CA TRP A 11 -54.14 -36.35 -41.57
C TRP A 11 -53.02 -36.86 -40.62
N PHE A 12 -53.41 -37.37 -39.43
CA PHE A 12 -52.73 -38.34 -38.54
C PHE A 12 -51.28 -38.14 -38.04
N GLY A 13 -51.13 -38.34 -36.73
CA GLY A 13 -49.89 -38.26 -35.98
C GLY A 13 -49.02 -39.51 -35.98
N LEU A 14 -47.84 -39.41 -35.36
CA LEU A 14 -47.21 -40.40 -34.47
C LEU A 14 -45.81 -39.90 -34.06
N TRP A 15 -45.54 -39.93 -32.77
CA TRP A 15 -44.24 -39.83 -32.11
C TRP A 15 -43.46 -41.17 -32.29
N PRO A 16 -42.22 -41.32 -31.78
CA PRO A 16 -40.93 -40.71 -32.12
C PRO A 16 -39.94 -41.77 -32.69
N LEU A 17 -38.81 -41.41 -33.29
CA LEU A 17 -37.63 -42.31 -33.32
C LEU A 17 -36.31 -41.61 -33.66
N VAL A 18 -35.34 -41.92 -32.82
CA VAL A 18 -33.90 -41.67 -32.92
C VAL A 18 -33.36 -42.25 -34.23
N ALA A 19 -32.57 -41.46 -34.97
CA ALA A 19 -31.64 -41.99 -35.96
C ALA A 19 -30.26 -41.36 -35.76
N ARG A 20 -29.36 -42.18 -35.21
CA ARG A 20 -27.90 -42.05 -35.27
C ARG A 20 -27.49 -41.81 -36.73
N ALA A 21 -26.85 -40.69 -37.02
CA ALA A 21 -26.02 -40.60 -38.21
C ALA A 21 -24.65 -41.18 -37.87
N GLN A 22 -24.42 -42.37 -38.40
CA GLN A 22 -23.21 -43.17 -38.34
C GLN A 22 -22.03 -42.39 -38.94
N ALA A 23 -20.87 -42.48 -38.29
CA ALA A 23 -19.59 -42.11 -38.88
C ALA A 23 -19.34 -42.94 -40.15
N ALA A 24 -19.04 -42.27 -41.26
CA ALA A 24 -18.30 -42.84 -42.37
C ALA A 24 -16.90 -42.22 -42.32
N ASP A 25 -15.96 -43.05 -41.90
CA ASP A 25 -14.54 -42.85 -41.99
C ASP A 25 -14.16 -43.06 -43.47
N ASP A 26 -14.01 -41.97 -44.21
CA ASP A 26 -13.18 -41.95 -45.41
C ASP A 26 -12.13 -40.87 -45.17
N GLY A 27 -10.96 -41.31 -44.70
CA GLY A 27 -9.75 -40.51 -44.60
C GLY A 27 -9.33 -40.01 -45.98
N GLY A 28 -9.93 -38.89 -46.41
CA GLY A 28 -9.48 -38.10 -47.54
C GLY A 28 -8.51 -37.04 -47.04
N GLU A 29 -7.21 -37.19 -47.35
CA GLU A 29 -6.24 -36.12 -47.13
C GLU A 29 -6.52 -34.99 -48.14
N VAL A 30 -7.19 -33.92 -47.71
CA VAL A 30 -7.43 -32.73 -48.54
C VAL A 30 -6.22 -31.81 -48.44
N ARG A 31 -5.36 -31.81 -49.47
CA ARG A 31 -4.24 -30.88 -49.58
C ARG A 31 -4.70 -29.58 -50.24
N LEU A 32 -4.86 -28.54 -49.43
CA LEU A 32 -5.14 -27.18 -49.90
C LEU A 32 -3.83 -26.42 -50.11
N PRO A 33 -3.65 -25.70 -51.24
CA PRO A 33 -2.58 -24.73 -51.37
C PRO A 33 -2.68 -23.71 -50.25
N LEU A 34 -1.55 -23.41 -49.58
CA LEU A 34 -1.52 -22.56 -48.39
C LEU A 34 -2.32 -21.25 -48.58
N LYS A 35 -2.16 -20.62 -49.74
CA LYS A 35 -2.89 -19.39 -50.10
C LYS A 35 -4.41 -19.57 -50.08
N MET A 36 -4.91 -20.70 -50.57
CA MET A 36 -6.34 -21.00 -50.58
C MET A 36 -6.88 -21.32 -49.19
N PHE A 37 -6.08 -21.98 -48.34
CA PHE A 37 -6.41 -22.15 -46.93
C PHE A 37 -6.46 -20.81 -46.21
N SER A 38 -5.47 -19.93 -46.42
CA SER A 38 -5.44 -18.57 -45.86
C SER A 38 -6.66 -17.75 -46.27
N ASP A 39 -7.03 -17.79 -47.56
CA ASP A 39 -8.17 -17.04 -48.10
C ASP A 39 -9.51 -17.57 -47.58
N LEU A 40 -9.65 -18.89 -47.41
CA LEU A 40 -10.84 -19.50 -46.80
C LEU A 40 -10.93 -19.23 -45.31
N ALA A 41 -9.82 -19.27 -44.58
CA ALA A 41 -9.75 -18.91 -43.16
C ALA A 41 -10.05 -17.43 -42.93
N ALA A 42 -9.55 -16.55 -43.80
CA ALA A 42 -9.84 -15.11 -43.77
C ALA A 42 -11.31 -14.80 -44.10
N LYS A 43 -11.94 -15.58 -44.98
CA LYS A 43 -13.38 -15.46 -45.31
C LYS A 43 -14.30 -16.11 -44.27
N ALA A 44 -13.82 -17.07 -43.49
CA ALA A 44 -14.55 -17.70 -42.39
C ALA A 44 -14.48 -16.89 -41.07
N GLY A 45 -13.57 -15.92 -40.97
CA GLY A 45 -13.56 -14.92 -39.90
C GLY A 45 -14.72 -13.94 -40.07
N ASP A 46 -15.79 -14.16 -39.31
CA ASP A 46 -16.96 -13.27 -39.26
C ASP A 46 -16.56 -11.83 -38.90
N PRO A 47 -16.68 -10.84 -39.80
CA PRO A 47 -16.33 -9.44 -39.52
C PRO A 47 -17.29 -8.77 -38.52
N LYS A 48 -18.30 -9.49 -38.00
CA LYS A 48 -19.23 -9.03 -36.96
C LYS A 48 -19.11 -9.75 -35.62
N LYS A 49 -18.06 -10.55 -35.37
CA LYS A 49 -17.75 -10.95 -34.00
C LYS A 49 -17.13 -9.74 -33.27
N PRO A 50 -17.77 -9.19 -32.23
CA PRO A 50 -17.14 -8.14 -31.45
C PRO A 50 -15.81 -8.69 -30.93
N VAL A 51 -14.73 -7.94 -31.13
CA VAL A 51 -13.46 -8.20 -30.46
C VAL A 51 -13.81 -8.27 -28.98
N VAL A 52 -13.75 -9.46 -28.39
CA VAL A 52 -13.95 -9.62 -26.95
C VAL A 52 -12.88 -8.76 -26.32
N ALA A 53 -13.29 -7.68 -25.66
CA ALA A 53 -12.37 -6.77 -24.99
C ALA A 53 -11.49 -7.62 -24.05
N PRO A 54 -10.16 -7.36 -24.00
CA PRO A 54 -9.31 -8.07 -23.06
C PRO A 54 -9.89 -7.93 -21.65
N ALA A 55 -9.83 -9.00 -20.86
CA ALA A 55 -10.37 -9.02 -19.50
C ALA A 55 -9.72 -7.96 -18.58
N THR A 56 -8.58 -7.41 -19.00
CA THR A 56 -7.85 -6.33 -18.35
C THR A 56 -7.50 -5.24 -19.36
N SER A 57 -7.57 -3.98 -18.92
CA SER A 57 -7.27 -2.82 -19.76
C SER A 57 -5.77 -2.53 -19.89
N TYR A 58 -4.96 -3.06 -18.98
CA TYR A 58 -3.50 -2.93 -18.97
C TYR A 58 -2.81 -4.18 -18.38
N ALA A 59 -1.50 -4.29 -18.60
CA ALA A 59 -0.62 -5.25 -17.94
C ALA A 59 0.74 -4.59 -17.61
N LEU A 60 1.23 -4.86 -16.40
CA LEU A 60 2.58 -4.48 -15.97
C LEU A 60 3.54 -5.63 -16.28
N ALA A 61 4.33 -5.50 -17.34
CA ALA A 61 5.11 -6.61 -17.88
C ALA A 61 6.42 -6.82 -17.10
N GLN A 62 7.31 -5.83 -17.13
CA GLN A 62 8.63 -5.90 -16.53
C GLN A 62 8.90 -4.64 -15.71
N ALA A 63 9.49 -4.83 -14.53
CA ALA A 63 10.03 -3.74 -13.71
C ALA A 63 11.51 -3.99 -13.42
N GLU A 64 12.36 -3.01 -13.73
CA GLU A 64 13.74 -2.97 -13.31
C GLU A 64 13.87 -1.96 -12.19
N VAL A 65 14.26 -2.42 -11.00
CA VAL A 65 14.37 -1.62 -9.79
C VAL A 65 15.84 -1.49 -9.44
N GLU A 66 16.35 -0.27 -9.48
CA GLU A 66 17.73 0.05 -9.16
C GLU A 66 17.79 0.92 -7.90
N VAL A 67 18.52 0.46 -6.88
CA VAL A 67 18.64 1.12 -5.58
C VAL A 67 20.07 1.51 -5.34
N THR A 68 20.29 2.77 -5.00
CA THR A 68 21.62 3.29 -4.63
C THR A 68 21.55 3.87 -3.22
N LEU A 69 22.36 3.33 -2.32
CA LEU A 69 22.48 3.85 -0.97
C LEU A 69 23.63 4.86 -0.89
N PRO A 70 23.41 6.06 -0.35
CA PRO A 70 24.46 7.05 -0.11
C PRO A 70 25.41 6.62 1.01
N GLU A 71 26.67 7.08 0.96
CA GLU A 71 27.71 6.78 1.98
C GLU A 71 27.46 7.45 3.34
N ALA A 72 26.72 8.56 3.35
CA ALA A 72 26.38 9.27 4.58
C ALA A 72 25.29 8.52 5.36
N SER A 73 25.65 8.02 6.54
CA SER A 73 24.72 7.36 7.46
C SER A 73 23.49 8.24 7.74
N GLY A 74 22.29 7.64 7.65
CA GLY A 74 21.00 8.31 7.88
C GLY A 74 20.38 8.98 6.65
N SER A 75 21.06 9.00 5.50
CA SER A 75 20.48 9.50 4.25
C SER A 75 19.55 8.46 3.60
N PRO A 76 18.44 8.88 2.97
CA PRO A 76 17.52 7.94 2.33
C PRO A 76 18.15 7.31 1.08
N ALA A 77 17.80 6.05 0.81
CA ALA A 77 18.18 5.36 -0.41
C ALA A 77 17.46 6.00 -1.61
N LYS A 78 18.19 6.16 -2.72
CA LYS A 78 17.61 6.55 -4.00
C LYS A 78 17.14 5.31 -4.73
N VAL A 79 15.90 5.34 -5.22
CA VAL A 79 15.27 4.24 -5.94
C VAL A 79 14.84 4.73 -7.30
N ASP A 80 15.31 4.06 -8.34
CA ASP A 80 14.92 4.29 -9.73
C ASP A 80 14.23 3.03 -10.25
N VAL A 81 13.03 3.16 -10.81
CA VAL A 81 12.22 2.06 -11.34
C VAL A 81 11.94 2.32 -12.80
N THR A 82 12.33 1.40 -13.68
CA THR A 82 11.94 1.39 -15.09
C THR A 82 10.88 0.31 -15.30
N LEU A 83 9.68 0.72 -15.70
CA LEU A 83 8.49 -0.13 -15.79
C LEU A 83 7.96 -0.16 -17.23
N THR A 84 7.81 -1.36 -17.79
CA THR A 84 7.15 -1.57 -19.08
C THR A 84 5.67 -1.85 -18.86
N VAL A 85 4.82 -1.01 -19.44
CA VAL A 85 3.36 -1.11 -19.35
C VAL A 85 2.77 -1.38 -20.73
N HIS A 86 1.94 -2.41 -20.83
CA HIS A 86 1.11 -2.63 -22.02
C HIS A 86 -0.30 -2.13 -21.73
N VAL A 87 -0.73 -1.12 -22.48
CA VAL A 87 -2.13 -0.66 -22.49
C VAL A 87 -2.83 -1.39 -23.63
N LEU A 88 -3.84 -2.18 -23.28
CA LEU A 88 -4.45 -3.16 -24.20
C LEU A 88 -5.69 -2.60 -24.91
N THR A 89 -6.29 -1.55 -24.36
CA THR A 89 -7.48 -0.86 -24.89
C THR A 89 -7.15 0.56 -25.32
N ASP A 90 -8.04 1.14 -26.12
CA ASP A 90 -8.07 2.55 -26.54
C ASP A 90 -8.98 3.41 -25.65
N GLU A 91 -9.53 2.83 -24.59
CA GLU A 91 -10.31 3.52 -23.56
C GLU A 91 -9.41 4.13 -22.48
N TRP A 92 -9.89 5.19 -21.82
CA TRP A 92 -9.21 5.78 -20.67
C TRP A 92 -9.00 4.76 -19.57
N THR A 93 -7.74 4.44 -19.32
CA THR A 93 -7.28 3.40 -18.42
C THR A 93 -6.41 4.01 -17.33
N SER A 94 -6.65 3.57 -16.10
CA SER A 94 -5.91 4.00 -14.90
C SER A 94 -4.93 2.90 -14.49
N VAL A 95 -3.63 3.14 -14.69
CA VAL A 95 -2.55 2.21 -14.37
C VAL A 95 -1.98 2.55 -12.97
N PRO A 96 -2.18 1.70 -11.94
CA PRO A 96 -1.60 1.91 -10.62
C PRO A 96 -0.11 1.63 -10.63
N LEU A 97 0.68 2.53 -10.05
CA LEU A 97 2.14 2.47 -10.06
C LEU A 97 2.72 2.24 -8.67
N LEU A 98 2.38 3.10 -7.70
CA LEU A 98 2.97 3.11 -6.35
C LEU A 98 1.92 3.58 -5.33
N PRO A 99 1.97 3.18 -4.06
CA PRO A 99 1.02 3.64 -3.06
C PRO A 99 1.16 5.15 -2.77
N VAL A 100 0.04 5.78 -2.45
CA VAL A 100 -0.03 7.18 -1.99
C VAL A 100 0.76 7.31 -0.70
N GLY A 101 1.63 8.33 -0.63
CA GLY A 101 2.60 8.51 0.47
C GLY A 101 4.04 8.17 0.09
N THR A 102 4.26 7.54 -1.07
CA THR A 102 5.61 7.38 -1.64
C THR A 102 6.16 8.76 -2.03
N SER A 103 7.36 9.10 -1.54
CA SER A 103 8.01 10.39 -1.80
C SER A 103 8.66 10.41 -3.19
N LEU A 104 7.82 10.51 -4.22
CA LEU A 104 8.22 10.51 -5.63
C LEU A 104 8.90 11.83 -6.02
N SER A 105 10.10 11.74 -6.56
CA SER A 105 10.89 12.88 -7.03
C SER A 105 10.76 13.13 -8.53
N ARG A 106 10.49 12.08 -9.31
CA ARG A 106 10.36 12.14 -10.77
C ARG A 106 9.48 11.00 -11.29
N ALA A 107 8.64 11.31 -12.28
CA ALA A 107 7.93 10.33 -13.10
C ALA A 107 8.03 10.75 -14.57
N LEU A 108 8.58 9.88 -15.40
CA LEU A 108 8.70 10.09 -16.84
C LEU A 108 7.98 8.96 -17.58
N LEU A 109 7.37 9.28 -18.71
CA LEU A 109 6.88 8.36 -19.72
C LEU A 109 7.65 8.65 -20.99
N ASP A 110 8.37 7.67 -21.52
CA ASP A 110 9.17 7.82 -22.75
C ASP A 110 10.05 9.10 -22.72
N GLU A 111 10.74 9.32 -21.60
CA GLU A 111 11.58 10.49 -21.29
C GLU A 111 10.85 11.83 -21.04
N ALA A 112 9.53 11.90 -21.20
CA ALA A 112 8.74 13.10 -20.92
C ALA A 112 8.11 13.06 -19.52
N PRO A 113 8.11 14.15 -18.74
CA PRO A 113 7.48 14.17 -17.43
C PRO A 113 5.97 13.99 -17.52
N ILE A 114 5.41 13.18 -16.63
CA ILE A 114 3.98 12.91 -16.54
C ILE A 114 3.38 13.33 -15.20
N ALA A 115 2.10 13.66 -15.22
CA ALA A 115 1.30 13.84 -14.02
C ALA A 115 0.72 12.49 -13.57
N LEU A 116 0.76 12.26 -12.26
CA LEU A 116 0.10 11.13 -11.61
C LEU A 116 -1.07 11.65 -10.77
N SER A 117 -2.16 10.91 -10.74
CA SER A 117 -3.31 11.20 -9.87
C SER A 117 -3.36 10.18 -8.73
N ALA A 118 -3.89 10.58 -7.57
CA ALA A 118 -4.14 9.64 -6.49
C ALA A 118 -5.54 9.04 -6.65
N LEU A 119 -5.63 7.72 -6.77
CA LEU A 119 -6.90 7.00 -6.92
C LEU A 119 -6.83 5.70 -6.12
N ARG A 120 -7.81 5.47 -5.23
CA ARG A 120 -7.95 4.25 -4.42
C ARG A 120 -6.69 3.86 -3.61
N GLY A 121 -5.90 4.83 -3.17
CA GLY A 121 -4.70 4.59 -2.37
C GLY A 121 -3.41 4.40 -3.19
N ASP A 122 -3.49 4.46 -4.52
CA ASP A 122 -2.33 4.41 -5.42
C ASP A 122 -2.13 5.73 -6.19
N LEU A 123 -0.88 6.02 -6.52
CA LEU A 123 -0.45 6.93 -7.57
C LEU A 123 -0.64 6.23 -8.91
N VAL A 124 -1.50 6.82 -9.74
CA VAL A 124 -2.00 6.26 -10.98
C VAL A 124 -1.59 7.12 -12.16
N TRP A 125 -1.15 6.46 -13.24
CA TRP A 125 -1.01 7.07 -14.55
C TRP A 125 -2.25 6.77 -15.40
N SER A 126 -2.96 7.82 -15.83
CA SER A 126 -4.17 7.69 -16.66
C SER A 126 -3.84 7.93 -18.13
N THR A 127 -4.22 7.00 -19.00
CA THR A 127 -3.92 7.04 -20.44
C THR A 127 -5.00 6.33 -21.26
N ASN A 128 -5.25 6.81 -22.47
CA ASN A 128 -6.03 6.10 -23.50
C ASN A 128 -5.15 5.69 -24.70
N ALA A 129 -3.83 5.89 -24.59
CA ALA A 129 -2.88 5.55 -25.63
C ALA A 129 -2.59 4.05 -25.57
N ARG A 130 -3.25 3.26 -26.42
CA ARG A 130 -2.98 1.83 -26.60
C ARG A 130 -1.54 1.62 -27.06
N GLY A 131 -0.85 0.62 -26.50
CA GLY A 131 0.51 0.27 -26.89
C GLY A 131 1.41 -0.07 -25.72
N THR A 132 2.72 -0.17 -26.00
CA THR A 132 3.75 -0.41 -24.99
C THR A 132 4.40 0.90 -24.61
N HIS A 133 4.52 1.14 -23.32
CA HIS A 133 5.01 2.37 -22.74
C HIS A 133 6.10 2.08 -21.72
N VAL A 134 7.11 2.94 -21.65
CA VAL A 134 8.17 2.83 -20.65
C VAL A 134 8.08 3.98 -19.65
N LEU A 135 7.77 3.64 -18.42
CA LEU A 135 7.71 4.56 -17.30
C LEU A 135 9.00 4.52 -16.49
N LYS A 136 9.55 5.68 -16.14
CA LYS A 136 10.67 5.82 -15.23
C LYS A 136 10.25 6.59 -13.99
N LEU A 137 10.33 5.96 -12.83
CA LEU A 137 9.94 6.51 -11.53
C LEU A 137 11.18 6.63 -10.64
N SER A 138 11.41 7.80 -10.05
CA SER A 138 12.50 8.00 -9.10
C SER A 138 11.96 8.48 -7.76
N TYR A 139 12.27 7.81 -6.65
CA TYR A 139 11.83 8.20 -5.31
C TYR A 139 12.89 7.89 -4.25
N ALA A 140 12.68 8.42 -3.04
CA ALA A 140 13.55 8.19 -1.90
C ALA A 140 12.89 7.25 -0.88
N ALA A 141 13.67 6.33 -0.30
CA ALA A 141 13.20 5.37 0.71
C ALA A 141 14.09 5.38 1.96
N ALA A 142 13.48 5.37 3.14
CA ALA A 142 14.21 5.48 4.41
C ALA A 142 14.86 4.15 4.81
N VAL A 143 16.15 4.19 5.15
CA VAL A 143 16.88 3.07 5.76
C VAL A 143 16.59 3.03 7.25
N ARG A 144 16.26 1.85 7.79
CA ARG A 144 16.00 1.61 9.21
C ARG A 144 17.15 0.82 9.82
N ALA A 145 17.61 1.22 10.99
CA ALA A 145 18.64 0.50 11.75
C ALA A 145 17.99 -0.34 12.88
N SER A 146 18.54 -1.52 13.14
CA SER A 146 18.14 -2.42 14.23
C SER A 146 19.37 -3.13 14.82
N LEU A 147 19.19 -3.81 15.97
CA LEU A 147 20.24 -4.62 16.62
C LEU A 147 20.78 -5.76 15.71
N GLY A 148 20.02 -6.18 14.69
CA GLY A 148 20.39 -7.25 13.76
C GLY A 148 20.98 -6.80 12.43
N GLY A 149 21.13 -5.48 12.19
CA GLY A 149 21.57 -4.91 10.92
C GLY A 149 20.68 -3.77 10.42
N GLN A 150 20.90 -3.35 9.18
CA GLN A 150 20.12 -2.32 8.50
C GLN A 150 19.07 -2.96 7.58
N SER A 151 17.93 -2.29 7.39
CA SER A 151 16.88 -2.73 6.48
C SER A 151 16.24 -1.57 5.72
N LEU A 152 15.72 -1.89 4.54
CA LEU A 152 15.09 -0.97 3.62
C LEU A 152 13.82 -1.63 3.07
N VAL A 153 12.67 -0.94 3.14
CA VAL A 153 11.40 -1.42 2.59
C VAL A 153 11.00 -0.48 1.46
N LEU A 154 10.73 -1.06 0.29
CA LEU A 154 10.55 -0.36 -0.98
C LEU A 154 9.18 -0.70 -1.56
N PRO A 155 8.29 0.28 -1.78
CA PRO A 155 7.09 0.04 -2.56
C PRO A 155 7.45 -0.07 -4.05
N ILE A 156 6.93 -1.06 -4.76
CA ILE A 156 7.19 -1.26 -6.19
C ILE A 156 5.90 -1.54 -6.97
N PRO A 157 5.84 -1.21 -8.28
CA PRO A 157 4.73 -1.64 -9.12
C PRO A 157 4.70 -3.17 -9.20
N ALA A 158 3.51 -3.77 -9.08
CA ALA A 158 3.32 -5.22 -9.12
C ALA A 158 3.41 -5.78 -10.56
N ALA A 159 4.61 -5.69 -11.16
CA ALA A 159 4.89 -6.23 -12.48
C ALA A 159 5.06 -7.76 -12.47
N SER A 160 4.82 -8.38 -13.62
CA SER A 160 4.91 -9.85 -13.77
C SER A 160 6.35 -10.39 -13.69
N ALA A 161 7.33 -9.58 -14.06
CA ALA A 161 8.75 -9.88 -13.90
C ALA A 161 9.48 -8.68 -13.27
N ILE A 162 10.13 -8.90 -12.13
CA ILE A 162 10.85 -7.84 -11.41
C ILE A 162 12.33 -8.21 -11.29
N SER A 163 13.19 -7.37 -11.88
CA SER A 163 14.65 -7.43 -11.71
C SER A 163 15.05 -6.36 -10.70
N PHE A 164 15.76 -6.76 -9.66
CA PHE A 164 16.17 -5.89 -8.58
C PHE A 164 17.69 -5.80 -8.50
N THR A 165 18.24 -4.59 -8.49
CA THR A 165 19.66 -4.32 -8.27
C THR A 165 19.84 -3.30 -7.16
N ALA A 166 20.63 -3.61 -6.14
CA ALA A 166 21.00 -2.67 -5.08
C ALA A 166 22.51 -2.51 -4.96
N ARG A 167 22.99 -1.27 -4.84
CA ARG A 167 24.38 -0.93 -4.52
C ARG A 167 24.46 -0.41 -3.09
N ILE A 168 24.99 -1.24 -2.20
CA ILE A 168 25.07 -1.00 -0.76
C ILE A 168 26.52 -0.64 -0.40
N PRO A 169 26.78 0.48 0.30
CA PRO A 169 28.10 0.83 0.80
C PRO A 169 28.68 -0.25 1.72
N GLY A 170 29.92 -0.64 1.49
CA GLY A 170 30.62 -1.68 2.23
C GLY A 170 30.78 -2.97 1.42
N SER A 171 31.92 -3.63 1.60
CA SER A 171 32.25 -4.92 1.00
C SER A 171 31.87 -6.08 1.93
N GLY A 172 31.64 -7.24 1.34
CA GLY A 172 31.40 -8.49 2.02
C GLY A 172 30.20 -8.43 2.94
N LEU A 173 29.08 -7.79 2.59
CA LEU A 173 27.89 -7.74 3.44
C LEU A 173 27.11 -9.08 3.40
N ASP A 174 26.54 -9.49 4.54
CA ASP A 174 25.53 -10.55 4.59
C ASP A 174 24.16 -9.92 4.30
N VAL A 175 23.56 -10.27 3.15
CA VAL A 175 22.38 -9.61 2.59
C VAL A 175 21.23 -10.61 2.42
N ALA A 176 19.99 -10.15 2.66
CA ALA A 176 18.77 -10.87 2.33
C ALA A 176 17.79 -9.95 1.57
N VAL A 177 17.06 -10.51 0.61
CA VAL A 177 16.03 -9.84 -0.20
C VAL A 177 14.71 -10.63 -0.09
N ILE A 178 13.62 -9.95 0.30
CA ILE A 178 12.31 -10.58 0.57
C ILE A 178 11.18 -9.76 -0.10
N PRO A 179 10.31 -10.37 -0.91
CA PRO A 179 10.42 -11.72 -1.45
C PRO A 179 11.54 -11.81 -2.51
N SER A 180 12.15 -12.98 -2.69
CA SER A 180 13.04 -13.25 -3.82
C SER A 180 12.88 -14.70 -4.28
N ALA A 181 12.94 -14.92 -5.60
CA ALA A 181 13.05 -16.26 -6.20
C ALA A 181 14.51 -16.76 -6.17
N GLY A 182 15.45 -15.82 -6.06
CA GLY A 182 16.89 -16.03 -5.93
C GLY A 182 17.63 -14.70 -6.03
N PHE A 183 18.84 -14.63 -5.50
CA PHE A 183 19.70 -13.46 -5.62
C PHE A 183 21.18 -13.84 -5.60
N GLU A 184 22.01 -12.96 -6.17
CA GLU A 184 23.45 -13.04 -6.16
C GLU A 184 24.03 -11.76 -5.57
N THR A 185 25.21 -11.89 -4.96
CA THR A 185 25.97 -10.75 -4.44
C THR A 185 27.34 -10.72 -5.10
N SER A 186 27.80 -9.52 -5.40
CA SER A 186 29.11 -9.24 -6.00
C SER A 186 29.68 -7.96 -5.40
N GLU A 187 30.97 -7.72 -5.58
CA GLU A 187 31.64 -6.51 -5.11
C GLU A 187 32.11 -5.66 -6.29
N GLU A 188 31.73 -4.38 -6.29
CA GLU A 188 32.11 -3.41 -7.32
C GLU A 188 32.39 -2.07 -6.63
N ASP A 189 33.56 -1.47 -6.89
CA ASP A 189 33.96 -0.16 -6.35
C ASP A 189 33.77 0.01 -4.82
N GLY A 190 34.07 -1.03 -4.03
CA GLY A 190 33.93 -1.01 -2.57
C GLY A 190 32.48 -1.06 -2.06
N ARG A 191 31.53 -1.43 -2.95
CA ARG A 191 30.11 -1.61 -2.63
C ARG A 191 29.69 -3.04 -2.89
N THR A 192 28.79 -3.54 -2.04
CA THR A 192 28.10 -4.81 -2.27
C THR A 192 26.98 -4.56 -3.28
N VAL A 193 27.09 -5.18 -4.45
CA VAL A 193 26.08 -5.15 -5.51
C VAL A 193 25.25 -6.42 -5.43
N VAL A 194 23.96 -6.24 -5.14
CA VAL A 194 22.98 -7.32 -4.99
C VAL A 194 22.11 -7.35 -6.23
N ARG A 195 21.99 -8.50 -6.91
CA ARG A 195 21.11 -8.70 -8.05
C ARG A 195 20.11 -9.80 -7.72
N ALA A 196 18.81 -9.53 -7.79
CA ALA A 196 17.76 -10.46 -7.40
C ALA A 196 16.64 -10.53 -8.43
N ALA A 197 16.08 -11.73 -8.60
CA ALA A 197 14.81 -11.93 -9.30
C ALA A 197 13.69 -11.97 -8.26
N VAL A 198 12.71 -11.07 -8.40
CA VAL A 198 11.63 -10.89 -7.42
C VAL A 198 10.31 -11.35 -8.06
N PRO A 199 9.53 -12.23 -7.39
CA PRO A 199 8.20 -12.62 -7.89
C PRO A 199 7.23 -11.43 -7.82
N THR A 200 6.09 -11.51 -8.49
CA THR A 200 5.06 -10.45 -8.48
C THR A 200 4.74 -10.01 -7.05
N ALA A 201 5.14 -8.78 -6.71
CA ALA A 201 5.01 -8.21 -5.38
C ALA A 201 4.80 -6.69 -5.47
N SER A 202 4.10 -6.12 -4.49
CA SER A 202 3.90 -4.66 -4.35
C SER A 202 4.97 -3.99 -3.48
N GLY A 203 5.91 -4.77 -2.94
CA GLY A 203 7.03 -4.26 -2.15
C GLY A 203 8.18 -5.25 -2.02
N ILE A 204 9.38 -4.71 -1.80
CA ILE A 204 10.62 -5.45 -1.54
C ILE A 204 11.22 -4.96 -0.23
N GLN A 205 11.60 -5.89 0.63
CA GLN A 205 12.45 -5.64 1.77
C GLN A 205 13.86 -6.14 1.50
N VAL A 206 14.87 -5.30 1.74
CA VAL A 206 16.28 -5.69 1.74
C VAL A 206 16.85 -5.45 3.13
N SER A 207 17.60 -6.42 3.65
CA SER A 207 18.34 -6.28 4.91
C SER A 207 19.79 -6.69 4.74
N TRP A 208 20.70 -5.97 5.37
CA TRP A 208 22.13 -6.27 5.33
C TRP A 208 22.81 -6.01 6.67
N ARG A 209 23.90 -6.74 6.88
CA ARG A 209 24.81 -6.58 8.02
C ARG A 209 26.24 -6.88 7.59
N VAL A 210 27.21 -6.33 8.30
CA VAL A 210 28.59 -6.77 8.15
C VAL A 210 28.66 -8.20 8.71
N PRO A 211 29.05 -9.22 7.94
CA PRO A 211 29.31 -10.55 8.47
C PRO A 211 30.42 -10.40 9.49
N ALA A 212 30.34 -11.16 10.57
CA ALA A 212 31.49 -11.34 11.41
C ALA A 212 32.61 -11.94 10.53
N GLU A 213 33.60 -11.12 10.12
CA GLU A 213 34.80 -11.62 9.47
C GLU A 213 35.35 -12.74 10.35
N ARG A 214 35.40 -13.96 9.81
CA ARG A 214 36.13 -15.04 10.49
C ARG A 214 37.62 -14.70 10.38
N LYS A 215 38.08 -13.85 11.30
CA LYS A 215 39.48 -13.45 11.45
C LYS A 215 40.42 -14.67 11.57
N VAL A 216 39.87 -15.83 11.95
CA VAL A 216 40.57 -17.12 12.04
C VAL A 216 39.75 -18.23 11.38
N ILE A 217 40.41 -19.07 10.58
CA ILE A 217 39.83 -20.25 9.91
C ILE A 217 40.55 -21.52 10.40
N ILE A 218 39.81 -22.59 10.67
CA ILE A 218 40.39 -23.92 10.96
C ILE A 218 40.57 -24.66 9.63
N THR A 219 41.82 -24.94 9.26
CA THR A 219 42.16 -25.56 7.97
C THR A 219 42.13 -27.08 8.02
N SER A 220 42.35 -27.68 9.21
CA SER A 220 42.31 -29.12 9.41
C SER A 220 42.11 -29.46 10.89
N ALA A 221 41.43 -30.58 11.17
CA ALA A 221 41.35 -31.16 12.51
C ALA A 221 41.72 -32.64 12.48
N ARG A 222 42.55 -33.05 13.43
CA ARG A 222 42.92 -34.45 13.67
C ARG A 222 42.55 -34.83 15.09
N TYR A 223 41.98 -36.02 15.26
CA TYR A 223 41.55 -36.56 16.54
C TYR A 223 42.13 -37.95 16.75
N ASP A 224 42.89 -38.13 17.81
CA ASP A 224 43.42 -39.42 18.23
C ASP A 224 42.74 -39.82 19.55
N GLY A 225 41.88 -40.84 19.49
CA GLY A 225 41.01 -41.29 20.57
C GLY A 225 41.34 -42.69 21.07
N ALA A 226 41.25 -42.91 22.39
CA ALA A 226 41.39 -44.22 23.01
C ALA A 226 40.35 -44.43 24.11
N GLN A 227 39.57 -45.50 24.03
CA GLN A 227 38.62 -45.86 25.08
C GLN A 227 39.35 -46.32 26.34
N LYS A 228 38.98 -45.72 27.48
CA LYS A 228 39.40 -46.07 28.84
C LYS A 228 38.17 -46.17 29.75
N GLY A 229 37.73 -47.40 30.05
CA GLY A 229 36.51 -47.61 30.83
C GLY A 229 35.27 -47.07 30.11
N LYS A 230 34.53 -46.16 30.78
CA LYS A 230 33.29 -45.55 30.28
C LYS A 230 33.49 -44.20 29.57
N VAL A 231 34.73 -43.82 29.26
CA VAL A 231 35.04 -42.60 28.50
C VAL A 231 35.97 -42.92 27.33
N VAL A 232 35.96 -42.05 26.33
CA VAL A 232 36.98 -42.00 25.29
C VAL A 232 37.84 -40.77 25.54
N ALA A 233 39.13 -41.00 25.76
CA ALA A 233 40.11 -39.93 25.89
C ALA A 233 40.60 -39.53 24.51
N TRP A 234 40.48 -38.26 24.17
CA TRP A 234 40.81 -37.68 22.88
C TRP A 234 41.97 -36.70 22.99
N ARG A 235 42.81 -36.71 21.97
CA ARG A 235 43.74 -35.63 21.66
C ARG A 235 43.35 -35.03 20.32
N ALA A 236 42.88 -33.79 20.33
CA ALA A 236 42.60 -33.03 19.12
C ALA A 236 43.76 -32.09 18.78
N GLN A 237 44.08 -32.01 17.49
CA GLN A 237 45.04 -31.07 16.92
C GLN A 237 44.34 -30.27 15.81
N PHE A 238 44.16 -28.98 16.06
CA PHE A 238 43.57 -28.03 15.11
C PHE A 238 44.68 -27.18 14.50
N THR A 239 44.72 -27.12 13.16
CA THR A 239 45.54 -26.12 12.47
C THR A 239 44.65 -24.95 12.09
N LEU A 240 45.05 -23.75 12.50
CA LEU A 240 44.33 -22.51 12.26
C LEU A 240 45.16 -21.57 11.38
N ARG A 241 44.48 -20.72 10.62
CA ARG A 241 45.07 -19.60 9.90
C ARG A 241 44.35 -18.32 10.30
N SER A 242 45.06 -17.45 11.02
CA SER A 242 44.62 -16.12 11.42
C SER A 242 45.08 -15.09 10.38
N GLN A 243 44.18 -14.19 9.98
CA GLN A 243 44.51 -13.02 9.16
C GLN A 243 44.57 -11.72 10.00
N SER A 244 44.29 -11.83 11.30
CA SER A 244 44.20 -10.69 12.22
C SER A 244 45.38 -10.65 13.17
N PHE A 245 45.93 -9.47 13.42
CA PHE A 245 46.91 -9.23 14.48
C PHE A 245 46.26 -9.03 15.86
N GLU A 246 44.96 -8.76 15.88
CA GLU A 246 44.16 -8.67 17.10
C GLU A 246 43.85 -10.06 17.66
N SER A 247 43.46 -10.07 18.94
CA SER A 247 43.07 -11.30 19.61
C SER A 247 41.65 -11.71 19.26
N VAL A 248 41.45 -12.98 18.92
CA VAL A 248 40.18 -13.54 18.42
C VAL A 248 39.89 -14.86 19.12
N THR A 249 38.65 -15.06 19.57
CA THR A 249 38.20 -16.34 20.13
C THR A 249 37.82 -17.31 19.02
N VAL A 250 38.22 -18.58 19.16
CA VAL A 250 37.91 -19.64 18.19
C VAL A 250 37.28 -20.83 18.91
N PRO A 251 36.08 -21.28 18.50
CA PRO A 251 35.45 -22.47 19.07
C PRO A 251 36.20 -23.73 18.66
N ILE A 252 36.53 -24.54 19.66
CA ILE A 252 37.34 -25.76 19.50
C ILE A 252 36.59 -27.02 19.95
N LEU A 253 35.65 -26.92 20.91
CA LEU A 253 34.85 -28.03 21.43
C LEU A 253 33.43 -27.57 21.79
N GLY A 254 32.46 -28.48 21.81
CA GLY A 254 31.11 -28.21 22.32
C GLY A 254 31.03 -28.31 23.85
N ARG A 255 29.97 -27.78 24.46
CA ARG A 255 29.67 -27.99 25.90
C ARG A 255 29.44 -29.47 26.21
N GLY A 256 29.78 -29.88 27.45
CA GLY A 256 29.56 -31.25 27.95
C GLY A 256 30.75 -32.20 27.82
N VAL A 257 31.93 -31.71 27.42
CA VAL A 257 33.19 -32.47 27.42
C VAL A 257 34.10 -32.01 28.57
N ALA A 258 34.85 -32.95 29.15
CA ALA A 258 35.83 -32.64 30.20
C ALA A 258 37.19 -32.35 29.56
N VAL A 259 37.69 -31.12 29.66
CA VAL A 259 39.01 -30.72 29.12
C VAL A 259 40.10 -30.98 30.17
N ALA A 260 41.15 -31.68 29.78
CA ALA A 260 42.28 -32.04 30.64
C ALA A 260 43.51 -31.12 30.42
N ASP A 261 43.87 -30.83 29.17
CA ASP A 261 44.96 -29.90 28.82
C ASP A 261 44.59 -29.16 27.52
N ALA A 262 45.04 -27.92 27.38
CA ALA A 262 44.88 -27.14 26.16
C ALA A 262 46.14 -26.31 25.91
N ARG A 263 46.64 -26.34 24.69
CA ARG A 263 47.85 -25.63 24.28
C ARG A 263 47.65 -24.90 22.96
N LEU A 264 48.17 -23.69 22.88
CA LEU A 264 48.26 -22.88 21.67
C LEU A 264 49.74 -22.68 21.36
N ASP A 265 50.17 -23.11 20.16
CA ASP A 265 51.55 -23.03 19.69
C ASP A 265 52.57 -23.59 20.70
N GLY A 266 52.20 -24.71 21.33
CA GLY A 266 53.01 -25.42 22.34
C GLY A 266 52.97 -24.84 23.76
N LYS A 267 52.37 -23.65 23.96
CA LYS A 267 52.22 -23.01 25.27
C LYS A 267 50.85 -23.33 25.87
N PRO A 268 50.71 -23.39 27.21
CA PRO A 268 49.40 -23.55 27.85
C PRO A 268 48.42 -22.45 27.39
N ALA A 269 47.21 -22.85 27.00
CA ALA A 269 46.15 -21.98 26.54
C ALA A 269 45.01 -21.92 27.55
N VAL A 270 44.41 -20.74 27.71
CA VAL A 270 43.19 -20.56 28.50
C VAL A 270 41.99 -20.95 27.63
N VAL A 271 41.17 -21.86 28.14
CA VAL A 271 39.89 -22.24 27.53
C VAL A 271 38.79 -21.45 28.22
N LEU A 272 37.96 -20.76 27.43
CA LEU A 272 36.84 -19.96 27.89
C LEU A 272 35.52 -20.60 27.41
N GLU A 273 34.42 -20.30 28.08
CA GLU A 273 33.07 -20.72 27.67
C GLU A 273 32.37 -19.54 27.01
N GLU A 274 31.91 -19.71 25.76
CA GLU A 274 31.21 -18.68 24.99
C GLU A 274 30.01 -19.30 24.26
N GLY A 275 28.80 -18.98 24.73
CA GLY A 275 27.56 -19.61 24.24
C GLY A 275 27.54 -21.11 24.52
N GLU A 276 27.43 -21.92 23.47
CA GLU A 276 27.38 -23.40 23.53
C GLU A 276 28.75 -24.07 23.30
N PHE A 277 29.83 -23.28 23.25
CA PHE A 277 31.16 -23.75 22.87
C PHE A 277 32.23 -23.42 23.91
N LEU A 278 33.27 -24.25 23.91
CA LEU A 278 34.55 -23.95 24.53
C LEU A 278 35.47 -23.33 23.47
N VAL A 279 36.02 -22.16 23.79
CA VAL A 279 36.80 -21.33 22.87
C VAL A 279 38.24 -21.13 23.38
N VAL A 280 39.18 -20.97 22.44
CA VAL A 280 40.56 -20.55 22.72
C VAL A 280 40.82 -19.20 22.06
N GLN A 281 41.54 -18.34 22.77
CA GLN A 281 41.92 -17.02 22.29
C GLN A 281 43.23 -17.10 21.49
N VAL A 282 43.18 -16.78 20.20
CA VAL A 282 44.31 -16.76 19.26
C VAL A 282 44.71 -15.31 18.99
N GLN A 283 46.01 -15.00 19.02
CA GLN A 283 46.52 -13.66 18.75
C GLN A 283 47.70 -13.71 17.77
N GLY A 284 47.71 -12.78 16.82
CA GLY A 284 48.71 -12.69 15.77
C GLY A 284 48.21 -13.25 14.45
N ALA A 285 48.74 -12.72 13.34
CA ALA A 285 48.44 -13.21 12.00
C ALA A 285 49.39 -14.36 11.66
N GLY A 286 48.90 -15.38 10.95
CA GLY A 286 49.69 -16.53 10.53
C GLY A 286 49.04 -17.86 10.88
N ARG A 287 49.86 -18.92 10.81
CA ARG A 287 49.45 -20.29 11.15
C ARG A 287 49.60 -20.49 12.65
N HIS A 288 48.56 -21.01 13.28
CA HIS A 288 48.54 -21.40 14.68
C HIS A 288 48.15 -22.87 14.82
N GLU A 289 48.59 -23.48 15.91
CA GLU A 289 48.26 -24.86 16.25
C GLU A 289 47.66 -24.94 17.65
N VAL A 290 46.45 -25.47 17.74
CA VAL A 290 45.78 -25.72 19.02
C VAL A 290 45.73 -27.21 19.27
N MET A 291 46.30 -27.66 20.39
CA MET A 291 46.20 -29.03 20.88
C MET A 291 45.33 -29.08 22.12
N VAL A 292 44.39 -30.01 22.17
CA VAL A 292 43.45 -30.13 23.29
C VAL A 292 43.28 -31.61 23.65
N ASP A 293 43.50 -31.92 24.92
CA ASP A 293 43.21 -33.23 25.49
C ASP A 293 41.88 -33.15 26.25
N PHE A 294 40.93 -34.01 25.91
CA PHE A 294 39.58 -34.00 26.50
C PHE A 294 38.95 -35.39 26.53
N GLU A 295 37.90 -35.56 27.31
CA GLU A 295 37.17 -36.82 27.44
C GLU A 295 35.70 -36.67 27.05
N THR A 296 35.20 -37.68 26.34
CA THR A 296 33.77 -37.82 26.03
C THR A 296 33.21 -39.09 26.68
N PRO A 297 31.96 -39.06 27.19
CA PRO A 297 31.34 -40.26 27.72
C PRO A 297 31.07 -41.29 26.62
N VAL A 298 31.18 -42.57 26.98
CA VAL A 298 30.60 -43.67 26.21
C VAL A 298 29.15 -43.81 26.65
N SER A 299 28.22 -43.52 25.75
CA SER A 299 26.79 -43.72 25.98
C SER A 299 26.38 -45.12 25.55
N GLU A 300 25.62 -45.79 26.40
CA GLU A 300 24.96 -47.08 26.14
C GLU A 300 23.43 -46.91 26.01
N GLU A 301 22.92 -45.68 26.11
CA GLU A 301 21.48 -45.41 26.05
C GLU A 301 20.96 -45.49 24.61
N GLY A 302 20.06 -46.44 24.34
CA GLY A 302 19.27 -46.48 23.11
C GLY A 302 19.96 -47.05 21.87
N GLY A 303 21.08 -47.78 22.03
CA GLY A 303 21.81 -48.38 20.90
C GLY A 303 23.12 -49.07 21.30
N PRO A 304 23.92 -49.54 20.31
CA PRO A 304 25.26 -50.05 20.58
C PRO A 304 26.13 -48.97 21.24
N PRO A 305 27.04 -49.33 22.17
CA PRO A 305 27.88 -48.36 22.87
C PRO A 305 28.60 -47.46 21.89
N GLY A 306 28.62 -46.16 22.20
CA GLY A 306 29.15 -45.16 21.29
C GLY A 306 29.54 -43.86 21.97
N THR A 307 30.17 -42.98 21.21
CA THR A 307 30.55 -41.64 21.67
C THR A 307 30.29 -40.59 20.61
N ARG A 308 29.98 -39.37 21.06
CA ARG A 308 29.56 -38.24 20.23
C ARG A 308 30.50 -37.06 20.44
N LEU A 309 30.86 -36.39 19.35
CA LEU A 309 31.74 -35.23 19.33
C LEU A 309 31.13 -34.13 18.46
N TRP A 310 31.13 -32.89 18.96
CA TRP A 310 30.92 -31.70 18.15
C TRP A 310 32.22 -31.35 17.40
N LEU A 311 32.09 -30.89 16.15
CA LEU A 311 33.20 -30.53 15.28
C LEU A 311 33.08 -29.10 14.76
N PRO A 312 34.18 -28.33 14.68
CA PRO A 312 34.16 -26.94 14.22
C PRO A 312 34.11 -26.80 12.67
N ARG A 313 33.51 -27.78 11.97
CA ARG A 313 33.40 -27.86 10.49
C ARG A 313 34.68 -27.48 9.70
N PRO A 314 35.85 -28.12 9.95
CA PRO A 314 37.00 -27.94 9.06
C PRO A 314 36.72 -28.56 7.68
N PRO A 315 37.49 -28.20 6.63
CA PRO A 315 37.38 -28.81 5.29
C PRO A 315 37.47 -30.36 5.29
N GLN A 316 38.23 -30.93 6.22
CA GLN A 316 38.33 -32.36 6.46
C GLN A 316 38.67 -32.63 7.92
N SER A 317 38.05 -33.64 8.51
CA SER A 317 38.40 -34.16 9.84
C SER A 317 38.93 -35.59 9.71
N THR A 318 40.01 -35.90 10.43
CA THR A 318 40.57 -37.27 10.49
C THR A 318 40.54 -37.80 11.91
N PHE A 319 40.03 -39.01 12.09
CA PHE A 319 39.92 -39.68 13.38
C PHE A 319 40.71 -40.99 13.39
N THR A 320 41.37 -41.27 14.50
CA THR A 320 41.90 -42.58 14.85
C THR A 320 41.34 -42.99 16.20
N LEU A 321 40.48 -44.01 16.25
CA LEU A 321 39.83 -44.47 17.48
C LEU A 321 40.33 -45.87 17.86
N SER A 322 40.87 -46.02 19.06
CA SER A 322 41.36 -47.30 19.59
C SER A 322 40.43 -47.88 20.66
N LEU A 323 39.82 -49.02 20.36
CA LEU A 323 38.87 -49.74 21.22
C LEU A 323 39.45 -51.07 21.73
N PRO A 324 39.14 -51.50 22.97
CA PRO A 324 39.53 -52.80 23.49
C PRO A 324 38.73 -53.94 22.84
N GLY A 325 39.40 -55.05 22.57
CA GLY A 325 38.85 -56.22 21.90
C GLY A 325 38.72 -56.05 20.38
N LYS A 326 38.22 -57.12 19.75
CA LYS A 326 37.79 -57.09 18.36
C LYS A 326 36.41 -56.46 18.28
N LYS A 327 36.29 -55.31 17.64
CA LYS A 327 35.06 -54.51 17.52
C LYS A 327 34.80 -54.19 16.06
N GLU A 328 33.53 -54.14 15.69
CA GLU A 328 33.09 -53.42 14.50
C GLU A 328 32.79 -51.97 14.89
N VAL A 329 33.09 -51.02 14.02
CA VAL A 329 32.89 -49.60 14.29
C VAL A 329 32.12 -48.98 13.14
N SER A 330 31.07 -48.23 13.48
CA SER A 330 30.33 -47.40 12.53
C SER A 330 30.40 -45.93 12.95
N VAL A 331 30.23 -45.02 11.99
CA VAL A 331 30.31 -43.57 12.19
C VAL A 331 29.17 -42.85 11.46
N GLN A 332 28.63 -41.80 12.08
CA GLN A 332 27.71 -40.85 11.45
C GLN A 332 28.35 -39.44 11.42
N PRO A 333 28.25 -38.68 10.31
CA PRO A 333 27.69 -39.07 9.01
C PRO A 333 28.43 -40.26 8.39
N ALA A 334 27.73 -41.04 7.57
CA ALA A 334 28.27 -42.29 7.02
C ALA A 334 29.55 -42.04 6.21
N ALA A 335 30.64 -42.69 6.62
CA ALA A 335 31.94 -42.61 5.96
C ALA A 335 32.63 -43.98 5.96
N GLY A 336 33.60 -44.15 5.08
CA GLY A 336 34.46 -45.34 5.09
C GLY A 336 35.23 -45.45 6.40
N VAL A 337 35.22 -46.65 6.99
CA VAL A 337 35.95 -46.95 8.23
C VAL A 337 37.02 -48.00 7.94
N ASP A 338 38.28 -47.61 8.03
CA ASP A 338 39.41 -48.52 7.90
C ASP A 338 39.72 -49.15 9.26
N LEU A 339 39.44 -50.44 9.39
CA LEU A 339 39.66 -51.20 10.61
C LEU A 339 40.97 -51.99 10.56
N ALA A 340 41.81 -51.81 11.57
CA ALA A 340 43.00 -52.61 11.78
C ALA A 340 43.01 -53.17 13.20
N VAL A 341 43.22 -54.48 13.35
CA VAL A 341 43.42 -55.11 14.66
C VAL A 341 44.92 -55.04 15.00
N ARG A 342 45.25 -54.40 16.11
CA ARG A 342 46.63 -54.30 16.63
C ARG A 342 46.67 -54.84 18.05
N GLY A 343 47.19 -56.06 18.22
CA GLY A 343 47.17 -56.75 19.51
C GLY A 343 45.74 -57.13 19.92
N ASP A 344 45.34 -56.76 21.14
CA ASP A 344 43.98 -56.95 21.67
C ASP A 344 43.06 -55.76 21.40
N ARG A 345 43.47 -54.78 20.57
CA ARG A 345 42.69 -53.57 20.27
C ARG A 345 42.29 -53.48 18.81
N THR A 346 41.12 -52.90 18.58
CA THR A 346 40.66 -52.47 17.26
C THR A 346 41.01 -50.99 17.08
N VAL A 347 41.68 -50.65 15.99
CA VAL A 347 41.98 -49.27 15.59
C VAL A 347 41.13 -48.94 14.36
N ALA A 348 40.22 -47.97 14.49
CA ALA A 348 39.38 -47.47 13.43
C ALA A 348 39.90 -46.12 12.93
N THR A 349 40.19 -46.01 11.63
CA THR A 349 40.58 -44.75 10.99
C THR A 349 39.43 -44.25 10.11
N VAL A 350 39.05 -42.98 10.28
CA VAL A 350 37.91 -42.37 9.59
C VAL A 350 38.27 -40.99 9.07
N HIS A 351 37.86 -40.69 7.84
CA HIS A 351 37.93 -39.36 7.25
C HIS A 351 36.52 -38.83 7.01
N LEU A 352 36.18 -37.70 7.63
CA LEU A 352 34.87 -37.07 7.47
C LEU A 352 34.96 -35.80 6.61
N PRO A 353 33.96 -35.55 5.75
CA PRO A 353 33.77 -34.25 5.10
C PRO A 353 33.39 -33.17 6.15
N PRO A 354 33.22 -31.90 5.77
CA PRO A 354 32.78 -30.87 6.70
C PRO A 354 31.44 -31.24 7.36
N SER A 355 31.47 -31.53 8.66
CA SER A 355 30.30 -31.86 9.48
C SER A 355 30.37 -31.16 10.83
N ASP A 356 29.21 -30.97 11.48
CA ASP A 356 29.11 -30.41 12.84
C ASP A 356 29.33 -31.43 13.93
N GLU A 357 29.23 -32.71 13.58
CA GLU A 357 29.17 -33.79 14.54
C GLU A 357 29.80 -35.06 13.97
N ALA A 358 30.38 -35.87 14.87
CA ALA A 358 30.76 -37.24 14.63
C ALA A 358 30.20 -38.15 15.74
N VAL A 359 29.46 -39.18 15.36
CA VAL A 359 28.93 -40.19 16.28
C VAL A 359 29.53 -41.55 15.93
N PHE A 360 30.34 -42.10 16.82
CA PHE A 360 30.93 -43.43 16.69
C PHE A 360 30.11 -44.45 17.49
N SER A 361 29.88 -45.65 16.95
CA SER A 361 29.25 -46.75 17.71
C SER A 361 29.86 -48.11 17.39
N TRP A 362 29.89 -49.02 18.37
CA TRP A 362 30.46 -50.36 18.26
C TRP A 362 29.66 -51.40 19.06
N PRO A 363 29.44 -52.64 18.55
CA PRO A 363 28.68 -53.66 19.28
C PRO A 363 29.40 -54.21 20.54
N GLY A 364 28.62 -54.60 21.55
CA GLY A 364 29.06 -55.34 22.75
C GLY A 364 29.36 -56.83 22.48
N ALA A 365 29.90 -57.55 23.47
CA ALA A 365 29.98 -59.02 23.43
C ALA A 365 28.79 -59.60 24.21
N LEU A 366 28.10 -60.59 23.63
CA LEU A 366 26.91 -61.22 24.21
C LEU A 366 27.21 -61.89 25.58
N PRO A 367 26.38 -61.66 26.61
CA PRO A 367 26.38 -62.46 27.83
C PRO A 367 25.97 -63.91 27.58
N GLU A 368 26.55 -64.88 28.30
CA GLU A 368 26.04 -66.25 28.34
C GLU A 368 24.64 -66.27 28.98
N ALA A 369 23.69 -66.96 28.35
CA ALA A 369 22.30 -66.96 28.77
C ALA A 369 22.10 -67.84 30.01
N VAL A 370 21.68 -67.24 31.13
CA VAL A 370 21.28 -67.98 32.34
C VAL A 370 19.76 -68.22 32.28
N LYS A 371 19.34 -69.49 32.27
CA LYS A 371 17.93 -69.88 32.41
C LYS A 371 17.78 -70.95 33.48
N GLU A 372 17.41 -70.53 34.69
CA GLU A 372 16.91 -71.44 35.72
C GLU A 372 15.38 -71.40 35.75
N ASN A 373 14.70 -72.51 35.44
CA ASN A 373 13.27 -72.77 35.69
C ASN A 373 12.35 -71.51 35.70
N LEU A 374 12.39 -70.74 34.61
CA LEU A 374 11.75 -69.44 34.49
C LEU A 374 10.22 -69.60 34.41
N ARG A 375 9.49 -68.88 35.26
CA ARG A 375 8.06 -68.61 35.08
C ARG A 375 7.83 -67.10 35.09
N ALA A 376 7.27 -66.58 34.01
CA ALA A 376 6.99 -65.15 33.88
C ALA A 376 5.60 -64.88 33.31
N ASN A 377 5.09 -63.68 33.56
CA ASN A 377 3.91 -63.12 32.92
C ASN A 377 4.31 -61.89 32.11
N ALA A 378 3.53 -61.54 31.09
CA ALA A 378 3.74 -60.31 30.35
C ALA A 378 2.45 -59.57 30.03
N GLU A 379 2.50 -58.26 30.11
CA GLU A 379 1.51 -57.35 29.56
C GLU A 379 2.12 -56.58 28.41
N VAL A 380 1.39 -56.43 27.31
CA VAL A 380 1.89 -55.70 26.13
C VAL A 380 0.92 -54.60 25.76
N TYR A 381 1.43 -53.38 25.64
CA TYR A 381 0.67 -52.20 25.23
C TYR A 381 1.20 -51.75 23.87
N HIS A 382 0.41 -51.96 22.81
CA HIS A 382 0.74 -51.57 21.45
C HIS A 382 0.09 -50.24 21.10
N PHE A 383 0.88 -49.30 20.63
CA PHE A 383 0.42 -48.01 20.10
C PHE A 383 0.72 -47.97 18.62
N VAL A 384 -0.33 -47.86 17.82
CA VAL A 384 -0.27 -48.05 16.37
C VAL A 384 -0.62 -46.72 15.70
N ARG A 385 0.28 -46.22 14.86
CA ARG A 385 0.03 -45.05 14.00
C ARG A 385 0.35 -45.37 12.54
N ALA A 386 -0.35 -44.72 11.63
CA ALA A 386 -0.08 -44.80 10.21
C ALA A 386 0.54 -43.48 9.71
N GLU A 387 1.57 -43.62 8.89
CA GLU A 387 2.18 -42.56 8.09
C GLU A 387 2.15 -43.01 6.61
N GLU A 388 2.52 -42.13 5.68
CA GLU A 388 2.56 -42.48 4.27
C GLU A 388 3.44 -43.71 4.01
N GLY A 389 2.83 -44.80 3.54
CA GLY A 389 3.53 -46.04 3.17
C GLY A 389 4.04 -46.90 4.34
N VAL A 390 3.82 -46.53 5.60
CA VAL A 390 4.30 -47.31 6.76
C VAL A 390 3.32 -47.31 7.94
N LEU A 391 3.19 -48.47 8.60
CA LEU A 391 2.54 -48.59 9.90
C LEU A 391 3.62 -48.68 10.96
N GLN A 392 3.65 -47.72 11.89
CA GLN A 392 4.59 -47.70 13.01
C GLN A 392 3.91 -48.19 14.28
N ILE A 393 4.59 -49.08 15.00
CA ILE A 393 4.12 -49.68 16.23
C ILE A 393 5.14 -49.45 17.33
N GLU A 394 4.67 -48.91 18.45
CA GLU A 394 5.40 -48.86 19.70
C GLU A 394 4.78 -49.85 20.67
N ALA A 395 5.53 -50.87 21.09
CA ALA A 395 5.09 -51.86 22.05
C ALA A 395 5.83 -51.69 23.37
N ILE A 396 5.11 -51.37 24.44
CA ILE A 396 5.64 -51.39 25.80
C ILE A 396 5.31 -52.74 26.42
N VAL A 397 6.35 -53.50 26.79
CA VAL A 397 6.24 -54.82 27.40
C VAL A 397 6.54 -54.71 28.89
N ALA A 398 5.53 -54.97 29.72
CA ALA A 398 5.69 -55.14 31.16
C ALA A 398 5.83 -56.64 31.47
N TYR A 399 7.07 -57.06 31.71
CA TYR A 399 7.46 -58.43 31.98
C TYR A 399 7.60 -58.65 33.49
N GLU A 400 7.08 -59.74 34.03
CA GLU A 400 7.14 -60.05 35.46
C GLU A 400 7.62 -61.48 35.68
N VAL A 401 8.82 -61.63 36.23
CA VAL A 401 9.38 -62.94 36.61
C VAL A 401 8.82 -63.36 37.97
N THR A 402 7.96 -64.38 37.96
CA THR A 402 7.33 -64.96 39.15
C THR A 402 8.16 -66.05 39.83
N ARG A 403 9.05 -66.73 39.07
CA ARG A 403 9.97 -67.74 39.58
C ARG A 403 11.19 -67.85 38.65
N GLY A 404 12.37 -68.07 39.24
CA GLY A 404 13.63 -68.16 38.51
C GLY A 404 14.26 -66.78 38.29
N ALA A 405 15.25 -66.74 37.40
CA ALA A 405 15.89 -65.51 36.94
C ALA A 405 16.23 -65.65 35.45
N THR A 406 16.28 -64.53 34.74
CA THR A 406 16.71 -64.51 33.33
C THR A 406 17.44 -63.21 33.01
N ASN A 407 18.48 -63.29 32.21
CA ASN A 407 19.13 -62.14 31.58
C ASN A 407 18.76 -62.02 30.09
N ARG A 408 17.85 -62.86 29.58
CA ARG A 408 17.38 -62.86 28.19
C ARG A 408 15.86 -62.95 28.12
N ILE A 409 15.25 -61.95 27.51
CA ILE A 409 13.81 -61.93 27.19
C ILE A 409 13.64 -62.21 25.71
N SER A 410 12.72 -63.11 25.35
CA SER A 410 12.42 -63.42 23.94
C SER A 410 10.98 -63.05 23.60
N ALA A 411 10.76 -62.61 22.36
CA ALA A 411 9.43 -62.33 21.81
C ALA A 411 9.37 -62.73 20.32
N PHE A 412 8.18 -63.04 19.83
CA PHE A 412 7.91 -63.29 18.42
C PHE A 412 7.25 -62.07 17.79
N LEU A 413 7.72 -61.72 16.59
CA LEU A 413 7.15 -60.72 15.70
C LEU A 413 6.75 -61.40 14.38
N PRO A 414 5.65 -60.99 13.74
CA PRO A 414 5.29 -61.51 12.42
C PRO A 414 6.35 -61.22 11.34
N ALA A 415 6.31 -61.99 10.24
CA ALA A 415 7.19 -61.74 9.10
C ALA A 415 6.92 -60.36 8.47
N GLY A 416 7.96 -59.72 7.91
CA GLY A 416 7.85 -58.42 7.25
C GLY A 416 8.00 -57.19 8.16
N VAL A 417 8.11 -57.39 9.48
CA VAL A 417 8.39 -56.32 10.45
C VAL A 417 9.87 -55.93 10.44
N VAL A 418 10.18 -54.64 10.57
CA VAL A 418 11.52 -54.13 10.85
C VAL A 418 11.55 -53.57 12.27
N VAL A 419 12.46 -54.09 13.12
CA VAL A 419 12.64 -53.58 14.48
C VAL A 419 13.60 -52.40 14.43
N ASN A 420 13.12 -51.22 14.80
CA ASN A 420 13.89 -49.98 14.75
C ASN A 420 14.68 -49.75 16.03
N ARG A 421 14.09 -50.07 17.19
CA ARG A 421 14.69 -49.79 18.50
C ARG A 421 14.14 -50.70 19.60
N VAL A 422 14.98 -51.03 20.57
CA VAL A 422 14.58 -51.60 21.86
C VAL A 422 15.19 -50.75 22.97
N THR A 423 14.37 -50.25 23.89
CA THR A 423 14.78 -49.40 25.01
C THR A 423 14.30 -49.97 26.34
N GLY A 424 15.15 -49.98 27.36
CA GLY A 424 14.81 -50.43 28.71
C GLY A 424 16.02 -50.35 29.64
N ASP A 425 15.79 -50.26 30.94
CA ASP A 425 16.87 -50.21 31.93
C ASP A 425 17.72 -51.49 31.88
N GLY A 426 19.02 -51.35 31.66
CA GLY A 426 19.94 -52.49 31.59
C GLY A 426 19.83 -53.33 30.32
N VAL A 427 19.18 -52.86 29.23
CA VAL A 427 19.30 -53.53 27.92
C VAL A 427 20.72 -53.36 27.38
N THR A 428 21.41 -54.47 27.13
CA THR A 428 22.80 -54.47 26.62
C THR A 428 22.86 -54.69 25.12
N GLU A 429 22.02 -55.60 24.60
CA GLU A 429 21.97 -55.96 23.18
C GLU A 429 20.57 -56.48 22.85
N TRP A 430 20.17 -56.37 21.59
CA TRP A 430 19.00 -57.07 21.07
C TRP A 430 19.28 -57.64 19.68
N ARG A 431 18.62 -58.75 19.34
CA ARG A 431 18.73 -59.41 18.03
C ARG A 431 17.38 -59.86 17.52
N ALA A 432 17.10 -59.60 16.25
CA ALA A 432 15.95 -60.13 15.55
C ALA A 432 16.42 -61.18 14.52
N GLU A 433 16.08 -62.44 14.77
CA GLU A 433 16.48 -63.57 13.93
C GLU A 433 15.27 -64.19 13.23
N LYS A 434 15.45 -64.77 12.03
CA LYS A 434 14.36 -65.47 11.32
C LYS A 434 13.92 -66.69 12.13
N HIS A 435 12.60 -66.86 12.28
CA HIS A 435 12.00 -67.97 13.01
C HIS A 435 10.76 -68.50 12.24
N PRO A 436 10.35 -69.77 12.37
CA PRO A 436 9.14 -70.30 11.69
C PRO A 436 7.84 -69.50 11.95
N ARG A 437 7.79 -68.73 13.05
CA ARG A 437 6.66 -67.84 13.41
C ARG A 437 6.84 -66.40 12.91
N GLY A 438 7.83 -66.13 12.06
CA GLY A 438 8.21 -64.80 11.59
C GLY A 438 9.64 -64.45 11.99
N GLN A 439 9.76 -63.64 13.04
CA GLN A 439 11.04 -63.24 13.63
C GLN A 439 11.02 -63.46 15.14
N GLN A 440 12.15 -63.89 15.70
CA GLN A 440 12.36 -63.98 17.14
C GLN A 440 13.27 -62.83 17.57
N LEU A 441 12.71 -61.92 18.37
CA LEU A 441 13.44 -60.87 19.06
C LEU A 441 14.00 -61.43 20.37
N SER A 442 15.31 -61.34 20.55
CA SER A 442 16.01 -61.64 21.82
C SER A 442 16.59 -60.35 22.38
N VAL A 443 16.20 -59.99 23.61
CA VAL A 443 16.67 -58.82 24.35
C VAL A 443 17.55 -59.31 25.50
N PHE A 444 18.80 -58.88 25.53
CA PHE A 444 19.79 -59.25 26.54
C PHE A 444 19.93 -58.14 27.58
N LEU A 445 20.01 -58.52 28.85
CA LEU A 445 20.10 -57.61 29.98
C LEU A 445 21.48 -57.69 30.64
N ASP A 446 21.93 -56.59 31.25
CA ASP A 446 23.18 -56.49 32.03
C ASP A 446 23.11 -57.22 33.38
N ARG A 447 21.91 -57.64 33.79
CA ARG A 447 21.62 -58.23 35.09
C ARG A 447 20.60 -59.36 34.98
N ASP A 448 20.64 -60.25 35.96
CA ASP A 448 19.62 -61.27 36.15
C ASP A 448 18.32 -60.64 36.65
N LEU A 449 17.28 -60.70 35.82
CA LEU A 449 15.97 -60.19 36.15
C LEU A 449 15.23 -61.10 37.13
N ARG A 450 14.85 -60.55 38.28
CA ARG A 450 13.92 -61.12 39.26
C ARG A 450 12.85 -60.08 39.57
N GLY A 451 11.57 -60.40 39.34
CA GLY A 451 10.45 -59.48 39.49
C GLY A 451 10.08 -58.73 38.21
N GLY A 452 9.51 -57.52 38.37
CA GLY A 452 8.96 -56.71 37.28
C GLY A 452 10.02 -55.92 36.50
N TYR A 453 9.86 -55.88 35.19
CA TYR A 453 10.71 -55.14 34.26
C TYR A 453 9.88 -54.60 33.11
N ARG A 454 10.22 -53.40 32.65
CA ARG A 454 9.55 -52.77 31.50
C ARG A 454 10.58 -52.39 30.46
N PHE A 455 10.27 -52.72 29.23
CA PHE A 455 11.03 -52.29 28.07
C PHE A 455 10.08 -51.97 26.93
N GLN A 456 10.54 -51.18 25.99
CA GLN A 456 9.81 -50.70 24.84
C GLN A 456 10.49 -51.18 23.56
N VAL A 457 9.68 -51.53 22.57
CA VAL A 457 10.12 -51.98 21.26
C VAL A 457 9.42 -51.12 20.22
N SER A 458 10.18 -50.37 19.43
CA SER A 458 9.69 -49.62 18.29
C SER A 458 9.97 -50.39 17.02
N TYR A 459 8.94 -50.65 16.23
CA TYR A 459 9.04 -51.44 15.00
C TYR A 459 8.00 -51.00 13.98
N GLU A 460 8.22 -51.33 12.72
CA GLU A 460 7.38 -50.89 11.61
C GLU A 460 7.11 -52.01 10.60
N ILE A 461 6.07 -51.82 9.80
CA ILE A 461 5.77 -52.66 8.64
C ILE A 461 5.44 -51.76 7.44
N LEU A 462 6.07 -52.04 6.31
CA LEU A 462 5.82 -51.33 5.06
C LEU A 462 4.42 -51.70 4.52
N LEU A 463 3.69 -50.67 4.09
CA LEU A 463 2.36 -50.80 3.49
C LEU A 463 2.50 -50.76 1.97
N GLY A 464 1.77 -51.62 1.27
CA GLY A 464 1.69 -51.56 -0.20
C GLY A 464 0.95 -50.30 -0.64
N GLY A 465 1.58 -49.46 -1.48
CA GLY A 465 1.03 -48.17 -1.90
C GLY A 465 -0.30 -48.30 -2.67
N GLY A 466 -1.35 -47.66 -2.16
CA GLY A 466 -2.63 -47.45 -2.85
C GLY A 466 -3.76 -46.99 -1.90
N GLU A 467 -4.58 -46.03 -2.33
CA GLU A 467 -5.75 -45.49 -1.56
C GLU A 467 -6.84 -46.53 -1.24
N LYS A 468 -6.76 -47.73 -1.82
CA LYS A 468 -7.60 -48.90 -1.49
C LYS A 468 -6.74 -50.07 -1.02
N ALA A 469 -5.89 -49.82 -0.02
CA ALA A 469 -5.14 -50.89 0.61
C ALA A 469 -6.11 -51.91 1.23
N PRO A 470 -5.93 -53.23 1.01
CA PRO A 470 -6.71 -54.25 1.70
C PRO A 470 -6.50 -54.16 3.21
N ALA A 471 -7.40 -54.76 3.97
CA ALA A 471 -7.30 -54.87 5.43
C ALA A 471 -5.90 -55.29 5.86
N GLN A 472 -5.19 -54.43 6.59
CA GLN A 472 -3.84 -54.71 7.07
C GLN A 472 -3.91 -55.31 8.47
N ALA A 473 -3.32 -56.48 8.67
CA ALA A 473 -3.17 -57.05 10.01
C ALA A 473 -2.13 -56.26 10.81
N ILE A 474 -2.47 -55.86 12.04
CA ILE A 474 -1.51 -55.22 12.95
C ILE A 474 -0.52 -56.28 13.45
N PRO A 475 0.79 -56.08 13.25
CA PRO A 475 1.79 -57.04 13.71
C PRO A 475 1.99 -56.94 15.22
N LEU A 476 1.27 -57.74 15.99
CA LEU A 476 1.38 -57.74 17.46
C LEU A 476 2.63 -58.50 17.93
N LEU A 477 3.48 -57.83 18.71
CA LEU A 477 4.58 -58.46 19.45
C LEU A 477 4.03 -59.46 20.49
N GLN A 478 4.54 -60.69 20.46
CA GLN A 478 4.14 -61.79 21.34
C GLN A 478 5.31 -62.24 22.23
N PRO A 479 5.33 -61.91 23.53
CA PRO A 479 6.35 -62.41 24.45
C PRO A 479 6.41 -63.95 24.43
N ALA A 480 7.62 -64.50 24.35
CA ALA A 480 7.88 -65.93 24.40
C ALA A 480 8.12 -66.39 25.84
N GLU A 481 7.90 -67.68 26.10
CA GLU A 481 8.21 -68.32 27.39
C GLU A 481 7.48 -67.71 28.61
N VAL A 482 6.31 -67.10 28.38
CA VAL A 482 5.43 -66.58 29.44
C VAL A 482 4.27 -67.54 29.71
N HIS A 483 3.86 -67.64 30.98
CA HIS A 483 2.74 -68.45 31.42
C HIS A 483 1.39 -67.74 31.22
N ARG A 484 1.36 -66.41 31.41
CA ARG A 484 0.19 -65.58 31.10
C ARG A 484 0.61 -64.38 30.27
N GLN A 485 -0.18 -64.09 29.25
CA GLN A 485 -0.08 -62.88 28.45
C GLN A 485 -1.42 -62.15 28.51
N ARG A 486 -1.36 -60.82 28.56
CA ARG A 486 -2.48 -59.94 28.22
C ARG A 486 -1.95 -58.74 27.47
N GLY A 487 -2.81 -58.05 26.73
CA GLY A 487 -2.37 -56.84 26.08
C GLY A 487 -3.49 -55.89 25.71
N MET A 488 -3.08 -54.71 25.28
CA MET A 488 -3.96 -53.69 24.75
C MET A 488 -3.36 -53.14 23.45
N VAL A 489 -4.23 -52.84 22.50
CA VAL A 489 -3.88 -52.18 21.24
C VAL A 489 -4.61 -50.86 21.19
N ALA A 490 -3.86 -49.77 21.16
CA ALA A 490 -4.35 -48.40 21.00
C ALA A 490 -4.03 -47.93 19.57
N LEU A 491 -5.08 -47.62 18.81
CA LEU A 491 -4.97 -47.00 17.49
C LEU A 491 -4.90 -45.49 17.71
N LEU A 492 -3.81 -44.87 17.27
CA LEU A 492 -3.55 -43.44 17.41
C LEU A 492 -4.12 -42.67 16.22
N SER A 493 -4.55 -41.43 16.47
CA SER A 493 -5.01 -40.50 15.45
C SER A 493 -3.80 -39.91 14.72
N GLY A 494 -3.65 -40.20 13.42
CA GLY A 494 -2.63 -39.60 12.57
C GLY A 494 -3.09 -38.29 11.93
N THR A 495 -2.15 -37.45 11.50
CA THR A 495 -2.41 -36.18 10.79
C THR A 495 -2.76 -36.40 9.32
N GLU A 496 -2.22 -37.45 8.70
CA GLU A 496 -2.38 -37.76 7.28
C GLU A 496 -3.31 -38.95 7.05
N LEU A 497 -3.25 -39.96 7.92
CA LEU A 497 -4.03 -41.20 7.83
C LEU A 497 -4.60 -41.59 9.20
N GLU A 498 -5.88 -41.95 9.21
CA GLU A 498 -6.57 -42.54 10.35
C GLU A 498 -6.56 -44.07 10.24
N VAL A 499 -6.24 -44.75 11.35
CA VAL A 499 -6.23 -46.20 11.45
C VAL A 499 -7.59 -46.70 11.96
N ARG A 500 -8.41 -47.24 11.07
CA ARG A 500 -9.78 -47.70 11.41
C ARG A 500 -9.83 -49.22 11.58
N PRO A 501 -10.41 -49.74 12.68
CA PRO A 501 -10.55 -51.18 12.89
C PRO A 501 -11.58 -51.75 11.90
N GLN A 502 -11.27 -52.91 11.31
CA GLN A 502 -12.17 -53.60 10.37
C GLN A 502 -12.63 -54.96 10.91
N ASN A 503 -11.69 -55.84 11.26
CA ASN A 503 -12.00 -57.12 11.88
C ASN A 503 -11.15 -57.33 13.12
N GLU A 504 -11.78 -57.83 14.17
CA GLU A 504 -11.18 -58.18 15.46
C GLU A 504 -11.50 -59.64 15.80
N SER A 505 -10.51 -60.36 16.32
CA SER A 505 -10.67 -61.75 16.80
C SER A 505 -10.00 -61.89 18.15
N ALA A 506 -10.71 -62.48 19.13
CA ALA A 506 -10.27 -62.62 20.52
C ALA A 506 -9.84 -61.29 21.18
N MET A 507 -10.47 -60.18 20.79
CA MET A 507 -10.26 -58.84 21.35
C MET A 507 -11.60 -58.20 21.75
N ASN A 508 -11.56 -57.35 22.78
CA ASN A 508 -12.71 -56.55 23.20
C ASN A 508 -12.37 -55.06 23.12
N LYS A 509 -13.24 -54.26 22.50
CA LYS A 509 -13.10 -52.80 22.50
C LYS A 509 -13.30 -52.24 23.91
N VAL A 510 -12.41 -51.35 24.32
CA VAL A 510 -12.43 -50.69 25.63
C VAL A 510 -12.16 -49.19 25.49
N GLY A 511 -12.40 -48.41 26.55
CA GLY A 511 -12.07 -46.98 26.58
C GLY A 511 -10.57 -46.73 26.81
N GLU A 512 -10.10 -45.55 26.38
CA GLU A 512 -8.71 -45.09 26.60
C GLU A 512 -8.32 -45.09 28.09
N ASN A 513 -9.28 -44.83 28.98
CA ASN A 513 -9.08 -44.82 30.43
C ASN A 513 -8.64 -46.17 31.03
N GLN A 514 -8.72 -47.26 30.26
CA GLN A 514 -8.20 -48.58 30.66
C GLN A 514 -6.69 -48.71 30.46
N ILE A 515 -6.07 -47.82 29.66
CA ILE A 515 -4.62 -47.80 29.47
C ILE A 515 -3.96 -47.17 30.71
N PRO A 516 -3.03 -47.86 31.38
CA PRO A 516 -2.36 -47.31 32.55
C PRO A 516 -1.66 -45.97 32.25
N ALA A 517 -1.70 -45.03 33.21
CA ALA A 517 -1.12 -43.70 33.02
C ALA A 517 0.36 -43.74 32.61
N TRP A 518 1.13 -44.63 33.22
CA TRP A 518 2.55 -44.83 32.90
C TRP A 518 2.80 -45.35 31.49
N ALA A 519 1.83 -46.02 30.85
CA ALA A 519 1.94 -46.51 29.48
C ALA A 519 1.55 -45.44 28.45
N ARG A 520 0.80 -44.41 28.90
CA ARG A 520 0.46 -43.24 28.08
C ARG A 520 1.54 -42.16 28.11
N GLU A 521 2.37 -42.17 29.15
CA GLU A 521 3.49 -41.25 29.32
C GLU A 521 4.51 -41.45 28.16
N GLY A 522 4.66 -40.45 27.30
CA GLY A 522 5.51 -40.50 26.11
C GLY A 522 4.75 -40.48 24.76
N ILE A 523 3.42 -40.65 24.77
CA ILE A 523 2.60 -40.62 23.55
C ILE A 523 1.92 -39.26 23.44
N SER A 524 2.25 -38.54 22.37
CA SER A 524 1.71 -37.19 22.12
C SER A 524 0.42 -37.18 21.32
N GLN A 525 0.07 -38.27 20.62
CA GLN A 525 -1.14 -38.35 19.79
C GLN A 525 -2.37 -38.83 20.57
N ALA A 526 -3.55 -38.39 20.12
CA ALA A 526 -4.83 -38.82 20.69
C ALA A 526 -5.14 -40.29 20.33
N VAL A 527 -5.67 -41.05 21.30
CA VAL A 527 -6.10 -42.44 21.10
C VAL A 527 -7.50 -42.48 20.49
N ALA A 528 -7.63 -42.99 19.27
CA ALA A 528 -8.91 -43.11 18.56
C ALA A 528 -9.71 -44.33 19.05
N HIS A 529 -9.04 -45.48 19.17
CA HIS A 529 -9.66 -46.74 19.58
C HIS A 529 -8.72 -47.55 20.46
N THR A 530 -9.27 -48.28 21.43
CA THR A 530 -8.51 -49.20 22.28
C THR A 530 -9.16 -50.57 22.31
N PHE A 531 -8.35 -51.61 22.19
CA PHE A 531 -8.76 -53.00 22.24
C PHE A 531 -7.96 -53.73 23.31
N LYS A 532 -8.59 -54.63 24.06
CA LYS A 532 -7.96 -55.46 25.08
C LYS A 532 -8.05 -56.92 24.69
N TYR A 533 -6.97 -57.66 24.91
CA TYR A 533 -6.89 -59.09 24.62
C TYR A 533 -6.16 -59.87 25.72
N VAL A 534 -6.42 -61.17 25.78
CA VAL A 534 -5.81 -62.10 26.75
C VAL A 534 -5.19 -63.31 26.05
N GLU A 535 -5.66 -63.65 24.85
CA GLU A 535 -5.19 -64.83 24.12
C GLU A 535 -4.06 -64.47 23.14
N PRO A 536 -3.03 -65.32 22.98
CA PRO A 536 -1.99 -65.11 21.96
C PRO A 536 -2.51 -65.19 20.51
N SER A 537 -3.69 -65.79 20.28
CA SER A 537 -4.38 -65.85 18.99
C SER A 537 -5.09 -64.55 18.59
N ALA A 538 -5.08 -63.54 19.46
CA ALA A 538 -5.75 -62.28 19.20
C ALA A 538 -5.18 -61.57 17.97
N SER A 539 -6.07 -61.06 17.12
CA SER A 539 -5.69 -60.35 15.90
C SER A 539 -6.63 -59.17 15.65
N LEU A 540 -6.06 -58.11 15.08
CA LEU A 540 -6.77 -56.90 14.69
C LEU A 540 -6.33 -56.52 13.28
N SER A 541 -7.29 -56.33 12.39
CA SER A 541 -7.07 -55.81 11.04
C SER A 541 -7.64 -54.40 10.93
N VAL A 542 -6.92 -53.54 10.21
CA VAL A 542 -7.22 -52.12 10.07
C VAL A 542 -7.24 -51.70 8.61
N VAL A 543 -8.00 -50.64 8.33
CA VAL A 543 -8.01 -49.94 7.05
C VAL A 543 -7.54 -48.51 7.30
N LEU A 544 -6.75 -48.00 6.35
CA LEU A 544 -6.28 -46.62 6.39
C LEU A 544 -7.27 -45.76 5.61
N ALA A 545 -7.70 -44.67 6.23
CA ALA A 545 -8.59 -43.69 5.62
C ALA A 545 -8.05 -42.27 5.85
N PRO A 546 -8.28 -41.33 4.92
CA PRO A 546 -8.06 -39.92 5.21
C PRO A 546 -8.81 -39.50 6.49
N PRO A 547 -8.21 -38.68 7.36
CA PRO A 547 -8.85 -38.26 8.60
C PRO A 547 -10.15 -37.53 8.31
N GLU A 548 -11.20 -37.84 9.07
CA GLU A 548 -12.44 -37.07 9.03
C GLU A 548 -12.18 -35.66 9.56
N LYS A 549 -12.19 -34.68 8.66
CA LYS A 549 -12.10 -33.26 9.00
C LYS A 549 -13.32 -32.85 9.82
N LYS A 550 -13.21 -32.92 11.15
CA LYS A 550 -14.19 -32.30 12.05
C LYS A 550 -14.14 -30.79 11.82
N ARG A 551 -15.29 -30.19 11.46
CA ARG A 551 -15.40 -28.73 11.36
C ARG A 551 -14.89 -28.10 12.66
N GLY A 552 -13.98 -27.12 12.53
CA GLY A 552 -13.44 -26.43 13.68
C GLY A 552 -14.56 -25.73 14.47
N LYS A 553 -14.54 -25.87 15.80
CA LYS A 553 -15.41 -25.08 16.67
C LYS A 553 -14.66 -23.84 17.12
N PHE A 554 -15.29 -22.68 17.04
CA PHE A 554 -14.64 -21.40 17.35
C PHE A 554 -15.62 -20.40 17.95
N ASP A 555 -15.09 -19.46 18.74
CA ASP A 555 -15.81 -18.25 19.15
C ASP A 555 -15.36 -17.07 18.29
N ALA A 556 -16.21 -16.05 18.19
CA ALA A 556 -15.94 -14.83 17.46
C ALA A 556 -16.13 -13.58 18.34
N VAL A 557 -15.18 -12.65 18.24
CA VAL A 557 -15.31 -11.30 18.79
C VAL A 557 -15.25 -10.30 17.65
N VAL A 558 -16.30 -9.50 17.47
CA VAL A 558 -16.42 -8.54 16.37
C VAL A 558 -16.45 -7.11 16.93
N ASP A 559 -15.34 -6.40 16.77
CA ASP A 559 -15.22 -5.01 17.18
C ASP A 559 -15.29 -4.11 15.93
N THR A 560 -16.30 -3.26 15.81
CA THR A 560 -16.52 -2.44 14.61
C THR A 560 -16.62 -0.95 14.92
N LEU A 561 -15.85 -0.14 14.18
CA LEU A 561 -15.98 1.32 14.14
C LEU A 561 -16.77 1.73 12.88
N PHE A 562 -17.89 2.41 13.07
CA PHE A 562 -18.68 3.02 12.01
C PHE A 562 -18.44 4.52 11.96
N SER A 563 -18.06 5.01 10.79
CA SER A 563 -17.78 6.40 10.54
C SER A 563 -18.80 6.96 9.55
N VAL A 564 -19.68 7.85 10.04
CA VAL A 564 -20.74 8.48 9.26
C VAL A 564 -20.19 9.74 8.58
N GLY A 565 -20.18 9.78 7.25
CA GLY A 565 -19.77 10.96 6.48
C GLY A 565 -20.81 11.40 5.46
N ASP A 566 -20.43 12.32 4.57
CA ASP A 566 -21.33 12.91 3.57
C ASP A 566 -21.74 11.90 2.49
N GLY A 567 -22.85 11.20 2.73
CA GLY A 567 -23.42 10.23 1.77
C GLY A 567 -22.79 8.86 1.78
N VAL A 568 -21.94 8.54 2.75
CA VAL A 568 -21.35 7.22 2.90
C VAL A 568 -21.19 6.86 4.38
N LEU A 569 -21.53 5.62 4.71
CA LEU A 569 -21.19 4.99 5.99
C LEU A 569 -19.95 4.13 5.76
N LYS A 570 -18.83 4.48 6.39
CA LYS A 570 -17.62 3.64 6.37
C LYS A 570 -17.59 2.78 7.61
N ALA A 571 -17.06 1.58 7.49
CA ALA A 571 -16.94 0.64 8.58
C ALA A 571 -15.55 -0.03 8.56
N SER A 572 -14.95 -0.14 9.74
CA SER A 572 -13.73 -0.90 9.98
C SER A 572 -14.00 -1.91 11.09
N ALA A 573 -14.05 -3.19 10.73
CA ALA A 573 -14.29 -4.29 11.64
C ALA A 573 -13.01 -5.10 11.89
N SER A 574 -12.76 -5.41 13.16
CA SER A 574 -11.77 -6.37 13.60
C SER A 574 -12.50 -7.61 14.10
N VAL A 575 -12.40 -8.71 13.35
CA VAL A 575 -13.00 -10.01 13.67
C VAL A 575 -11.91 -10.91 14.25
N GLU A 576 -11.97 -11.19 15.55
CA GLU A 576 -11.09 -12.13 16.23
C GLU A 576 -11.78 -13.49 16.36
N ILE A 577 -11.17 -14.53 15.80
CA ILE A 577 -11.66 -15.90 15.84
C ILE A 577 -10.77 -16.71 16.78
N ALA A 578 -11.36 -17.28 17.82
CA ALA A 578 -10.68 -18.15 18.78
C ALA A 578 -11.09 -19.61 18.54
N ILE A 579 -10.22 -20.38 17.89
CA ILE A 579 -10.47 -21.79 17.52
C ILE A 579 -10.28 -22.66 18.77
N LYS A 580 -11.38 -23.27 19.25
CA LYS A 580 -11.40 -24.12 20.44
C LYS A 580 -10.95 -25.55 20.15
N THR A 581 -11.43 -26.12 19.04
CA THR A 581 -11.10 -27.48 18.61
C THR A 581 -11.10 -27.58 17.09
N GLY A 582 -10.27 -28.47 16.56
CA GLY A 582 -10.07 -28.62 15.11
C GLY A 582 -9.22 -27.49 14.53
N LYS A 583 -9.27 -27.34 13.20
CA LYS A 583 -8.55 -26.32 12.45
C LYS A 583 -9.44 -25.74 11.36
N LEU A 584 -9.14 -24.53 10.90
CA LEU A 584 -9.89 -23.84 9.85
C LEU A 584 -9.03 -23.64 8.59
N MET A 585 -9.53 -24.05 7.44
CA MET A 585 -8.94 -23.76 6.11
C MET A 585 -9.71 -22.69 5.34
N ASP A 586 -10.97 -22.53 5.69
CA ASP A 586 -11.89 -21.53 5.17
C ASP A 586 -12.68 -20.90 6.32
N LEU A 587 -13.18 -19.70 6.08
CA LEU A 587 -14.10 -19.00 6.97
C LEU A 587 -15.07 -18.17 6.13
N GLU A 588 -16.36 -18.22 6.46
CA GLU A 588 -17.37 -17.37 5.84
C GLU A 588 -17.78 -16.26 6.81
N LEU A 589 -17.81 -15.02 6.31
CA LEU A 589 -18.36 -13.87 7.02
C LEU A 589 -19.65 -13.43 6.29
N SER A 590 -20.71 -13.20 7.06
CA SER A 590 -21.96 -12.65 6.52
C SER A 590 -21.90 -11.13 6.55
N LEU A 591 -21.91 -10.54 5.36
CA LEU A 591 -21.94 -9.11 5.13
C LEU A 591 -23.40 -8.67 4.85
N PRO A 592 -23.88 -7.59 5.48
CA PRO A 592 -25.20 -7.03 5.17
C PRO A 592 -25.38 -6.58 3.71
N GLU A 593 -26.63 -6.34 3.33
CA GLU A 593 -26.99 -5.88 1.97
C GLU A 593 -26.34 -4.53 1.60
N ASN A 594 -26.07 -4.35 0.30
CA ASN A 594 -25.60 -3.08 -0.27
C ASN A 594 -24.27 -2.55 0.29
N ILE A 595 -23.38 -3.45 0.71
CA ILE A 595 -22.03 -3.12 1.15
C ILE A 595 -21.06 -3.22 -0.04
N ASN A 596 -20.15 -2.25 -0.12
CA ASN A 596 -18.96 -2.27 -0.95
C ASN A 596 -17.75 -2.64 -0.09
N LEU A 597 -17.13 -3.80 -0.36
CA LEU A 597 -15.94 -4.24 0.35
C LEU A 597 -14.72 -3.44 -0.12
N ILE A 598 -14.04 -2.73 0.79
CA ILE A 598 -12.84 -1.94 0.49
C ILE A 598 -11.59 -2.81 0.56
N GLY A 599 -11.49 -3.67 1.59
CA GLY A 599 -10.34 -4.55 1.75
C GLY A 599 -10.50 -5.52 2.91
N VAL A 600 -9.80 -6.65 2.81
CA VAL A 600 -9.72 -7.68 3.85
C VAL A 600 -8.26 -8.03 4.06
N THR A 601 -7.82 -8.08 5.32
CA THR A 601 -6.49 -8.55 5.71
C THR A 601 -6.64 -9.63 6.77
N ALA A 602 -6.00 -10.77 6.57
CA ALA A 602 -5.95 -11.85 7.56
C ALA A 602 -4.61 -12.60 7.45
N PRO A 603 -4.12 -13.22 8.55
CA PRO A 603 -2.97 -14.11 8.50
C PRO A 603 -3.19 -15.24 7.50
N SER A 604 -2.18 -15.51 6.68
CA SER A 604 -2.20 -16.62 5.72
C SER A 604 -3.40 -16.62 4.77
N LEU A 605 -3.97 -15.45 4.43
CA LEU A 605 -5.07 -15.35 3.47
C LEU A 605 -4.55 -15.65 2.05
N ARG A 606 -5.11 -16.68 1.42
CA ARG A 606 -4.84 -17.05 0.02
C ARG A 606 -5.69 -16.21 -0.93
N GLU A 607 -7.00 -16.25 -0.71
CA GLU A 607 -8.00 -15.56 -1.52
C GLU A 607 -9.20 -15.15 -0.67
N HIS A 608 -9.89 -14.11 -1.12
CA HIS A 608 -11.19 -13.74 -0.61
C HIS A 608 -12.16 -13.55 -1.79
N LYS A 609 -13.41 -13.97 -1.61
CA LYS A 609 -14.44 -13.83 -2.62
C LYS A 609 -15.73 -13.34 -1.97
N VAL A 610 -16.28 -12.27 -2.53
CA VAL A 610 -17.62 -11.80 -2.16
C VAL A 610 -18.62 -12.41 -3.12
N SER A 611 -19.67 -13.03 -2.58
CA SER A 611 -20.79 -13.56 -3.35
C SER A 611 -22.10 -13.10 -2.73
N GLY A 612 -22.99 -12.51 -3.53
CA GLY A 612 -24.33 -12.14 -3.10
C GLY A 612 -25.20 -11.73 -4.28
N GLU A 613 -26.50 -11.88 -4.13
CA GLU A 613 -27.51 -11.35 -5.06
C GLU A 613 -27.95 -9.95 -4.59
N ASP A 614 -28.33 -9.08 -5.53
CA ASP A 614 -28.89 -7.76 -5.21
C ASP A 614 -30.11 -7.90 -4.27
N GLY A 615 -30.07 -7.22 -3.11
CA GLY A 615 -31.15 -7.24 -2.11
C GLY A 615 -31.10 -8.38 -1.08
N LYS A 616 -29.98 -9.12 -0.97
CA LYS A 616 -29.74 -10.12 0.09
C LYS A 616 -28.40 -9.87 0.81
N PRO A 617 -28.20 -10.42 2.03
CA PRO A 617 -26.89 -10.46 2.67
C PRO A 617 -25.86 -11.12 1.74
N GLN A 618 -24.69 -10.50 1.63
CA GLN A 618 -23.56 -11.04 0.88
C GLN A 618 -22.74 -11.96 1.79
N THR A 619 -22.08 -12.95 1.19
CA THR A 619 -21.14 -13.81 1.89
C THR A 619 -19.73 -13.48 1.44
N LEU A 620 -18.86 -13.19 2.38
CA LEU A 620 -17.42 -13.05 2.18
C LEU A 620 -16.76 -14.38 2.56
N ALA A 621 -16.40 -15.16 1.55
CA ALA A 621 -15.64 -16.39 1.72
C ALA A 621 -14.14 -16.07 1.78
N LEU A 622 -13.48 -16.52 2.84
CA LEU A 622 -12.04 -16.42 3.06
C LEU A 622 -11.41 -17.80 2.96
N GLN A 623 -10.34 -17.95 2.19
CA GLN A 623 -9.55 -19.18 2.14
C GLN A 623 -8.12 -18.92 2.59
N PHE A 624 -7.59 -19.81 3.40
CA PHE A 624 -6.24 -19.70 3.95
C PHE A 624 -5.22 -20.59 3.21
N THR A 625 -3.95 -20.20 3.21
CA THR A 625 -2.86 -20.96 2.60
C THR A 625 -2.44 -22.19 3.40
N GLN A 626 -2.82 -22.23 4.69
CA GLN A 626 -2.51 -23.31 5.64
C GLN A 626 -3.65 -23.46 6.65
N GLU A 627 -3.66 -24.58 7.38
CA GLU A 627 -4.65 -24.81 8.44
C GLU A 627 -4.40 -23.86 9.62
N MET A 628 -5.42 -23.10 10.00
CA MET A 628 -5.37 -22.14 11.08
C MET A 628 -5.75 -22.80 12.42
N GLU A 629 -4.98 -22.50 13.46
CA GLU A 629 -5.20 -22.94 14.84
C GLU A 629 -4.96 -21.76 15.82
N GLY A 630 -5.50 -21.88 17.04
CA GLY A 630 -5.40 -20.81 18.05
C GLY A 630 -6.28 -19.60 17.74
N THR A 631 -5.75 -18.40 17.95
CA THR A 631 -6.46 -17.14 17.70
C THR A 631 -5.97 -16.50 16.40
N LEU A 632 -6.90 -16.13 15.52
CA LEU A 632 -6.60 -15.37 14.30
C LEU A 632 -7.46 -14.10 14.26
N ARG A 633 -6.89 -13.04 13.69
CA ARG A 633 -7.53 -11.73 13.60
C ARG A 633 -7.68 -11.32 12.15
N ILE A 634 -8.89 -10.97 11.76
CA ILE A 634 -9.26 -10.56 10.41
C ILE A 634 -9.69 -9.10 10.48
N GLU A 635 -9.11 -8.28 9.63
CA GLU A 635 -9.45 -6.88 9.47
C GLU A 635 -10.26 -6.70 8.19
N VAL A 636 -11.47 -6.15 8.32
CA VAL A 636 -12.40 -5.92 7.21
C VAL A 636 -12.75 -4.45 7.15
N ALA A 637 -12.45 -3.82 6.01
CA ALA A 637 -12.86 -2.45 5.72
C ALA A 637 -13.93 -2.47 4.62
N TYR A 638 -15.03 -1.77 4.84
CA TYR A 638 -16.16 -1.75 3.92
C TYR A 638 -16.95 -0.45 4.04
N GLU A 639 -17.74 -0.13 3.03
CA GLU A 639 -18.58 1.06 3.03
C GLU A 639 -19.97 0.78 2.46
N ARG A 640 -20.94 1.60 2.85
CA ARG A 640 -22.31 1.59 2.34
C ARG A 640 -22.68 3.00 1.91
N GLY A 641 -23.17 3.14 0.68
CA GLY A 641 -23.72 4.42 0.22
C GLY A 641 -24.98 4.78 1.00
N ILE A 642 -25.05 6.01 1.52
CA ILE A 642 -26.24 6.60 2.12
C ILE A 642 -26.79 7.61 1.11
N GLY A 643 -27.98 7.38 0.56
CA GLY A 643 -28.61 8.30 -0.38
C GLY A 643 -28.74 9.73 0.18
N ALA A 644 -28.80 10.73 -0.70
CA ALA A 644 -28.84 12.15 -0.30
C ALA A 644 -30.05 12.50 0.61
N ASP A 645 -31.16 11.77 0.47
CA ASP A 645 -32.42 11.98 1.19
C ASP A 645 -32.71 10.93 2.29
N VAL A 646 -31.75 10.06 2.60
CA VAL A 646 -31.96 8.95 3.55
C VAL A 646 -31.68 9.44 4.98
N GLU A 647 -32.74 9.75 5.72
CA GLU A 647 -32.67 10.15 7.14
C GLU A 647 -32.40 8.98 8.08
N LYS A 648 -32.72 7.73 7.69
CA LYS A 648 -32.58 6.54 8.55
C LYS A 648 -31.75 5.46 7.88
N VAL A 649 -30.67 5.04 8.53
CA VAL A 649 -29.68 4.10 8.01
C VAL A 649 -29.56 2.90 8.96
N LEU A 650 -29.80 1.69 8.44
CA LEU A 650 -29.49 0.47 9.17
C LEU A 650 -27.97 0.24 9.20
N VAL A 651 -27.42 0.04 10.39
CA VAL A 651 -25.99 -0.22 10.59
C VAL A 651 -25.62 -1.58 10.00
N PRO A 652 -24.68 -1.63 9.05
CA PRO A 652 -24.27 -2.84 8.40
C PRO A 652 -23.22 -3.58 9.24
N ALA A 653 -23.62 -4.30 10.28
CA ALA A 653 -22.71 -5.11 11.09
C ALA A 653 -22.37 -6.46 10.44
N ILE A 654 -21.09 -6.86 10.50
CA ILE A 654 -20.64 -8.20 10.07
C ILE A 654 -21.10 -9.25 11.08
N HIS A 655 -21.57 -10.38 10.57
CA HIS A 655 -21.87 -11.57 11.37
C HIS A 655 -20.92 -12.72 10.99
N VAL A 656 -20.58 -13.59 11.95
CA VAL A 656 -19.70 -14.75 11.77
C VAL A 656 -20.51 -16.05 11.89
N PRO A 657 -21.04 -16.57 10.77
CA PRO A 657 -21.73 -17.86 10.75
C PRO A 657 -20.90 -19.00 11.35
N GLY A 658 -21.54 -19.83 12.18
CA GLY A 658 -20.93 -21.04 12.74
C GLY A 658 -20.07 -20.84 13.99
N ALA A 659 -19.97 -19.62 14.52
CA ALA A 659 -19.35 -19.38 15.83
C ALA A 659 -20.23 -19.98 16.96
N ASP A 660 -19.61 -20.70 17.91
CA ASP A 660 -20.27 -21.23 19.11
C ASP A 660 -20.79 -20.10 20.00
N MET A 661 -20.03 -19.00 20.06
CA MET A 661 -20.41 -17.75 20.70
C MET A 661 -19.85 -16.57 19.89
N GLU A 662 -20.73 -15.64 19.52
CA GLU A 662 -20.34 -14.35 18.93
C GLU A 662 -20.65 -13.23 19.93
N GLN A 663 -19.69 -12.35 20.14
CA GLN A 663 -19.89 -11.11 20.90
C GLN A 663 -19.21 -9.96 20.16
N GLY A 664 -19.63 -8.73 20.42
CA GLY A 664 -19.03 -7.61 19.73
C GLY A 664 -19.29 -6.27 20.38
N ARG A 665 -18.52 -5.29 19.93
CA ARG A 665 -18.62 -3.89 20.34
C ARG A 665 -18.69 -3.02 19.11
N LEU A 666 -19.56 -2.03 19.17
CA LEU A 666 -19.81 -1.09 18.09
C LEU A 666 -19.47 0.30 18.60
N ALA A 667 -18.75 1.07 17.81
CA ALA A 667 -18.52 2.49 18.03
C ALA A 667 -19.01 3.26 16.80
N VAL A 668 -19.68 4.40 17.02
CA VAL A 668 -20.17 5.27 15.94
C VAL A 668 -19.53 6.65 16.10
N GLU A 669 -18.95 7.16 15.02
CA GLU A 669 -18.37 8.50 14.92
C GLU A 669 -18.93 9.29 13.74
N ALA A 670 -18.78 10.61 13.79
CA ALA A 670 -19.07 11.51 12.69
C ALA A 670 -17.78 12.00 12.03
N LEU A 671 -17.70 11.93 10.70
CA LEU A 671 -16.58 12.41 9.88
C LEU A 671 -16.80 13.82 9.32
N SER A 672 -18.05 14.28 9.27
CA SER A 672 -18.46 15.60 8.76
C SER A 672 -19.48 16.24 9.70
N ALA A 673 -20.07 17.37 9.30
CA ALA A 673 -21.12 18.08 10.05
C ALA A 673 -22.48 17.33 10.03
N VAL A 674 -22.48 16.08 10.54
CA VAL A 674 -23.64 15.21 10.67
C VAL A 674 -24.02 15.01 12.12
N GLU A 675 -25.30 15.20 12.45
CA GLU A 675 -25.89 14.78 13.70
C GLU A 675 -26.36 13.32 13.55
N VAL A 676 -25.96 12.46 14.48
CA VAL A 676 -26.29 11.02 14.47
C VAL A 676 -27.06 10.70 15.75
N GLN A 677 -28.24 10.12 15.63
CA GLN A 677 -29.05 9.64 16.74
C GLN A 677 -29.40 8.17 16.52
N ALA A 678 -29.38 7.32 17.55
CA ALA A 678 -29.88 5.96 17.42
C ALA A 678 -31.40 5.92 17.58
N LEU A 679 -32.08 5.23 16.66
CA LEU A 679 -33.49 4.93 16.75
C LEU A 679 -33.64 3.55 17.36
N GLU A 680 -34.22 3.48 18.57
CA GLU A 680 -34.58 2.22 19.21
C GLU A 680 -35.63 1.50 18.34
N SER A 681 -35.30 0.32 17.85
CA SER A 681 -36.25 -0.57 17.18
C SER A 681 -36.80 -1.60 18.18
N ASP A 682 -38.04 -2.08 17.97
CA ASP A 682 -38.68 -3.14 18.78
C ASP A 682 -37.87 -4.46 18.87
N ARG A 683 -36.74 -4.58 18.14
CA ARG A 683 -35.82 -5.73 18.13
C ARG A 683 -34.53 -5.52 18.96
N ASP A 684 -34.32 -4.34 19.56
CA ASP A 684 -33.03 -3.90 20.14
C ASP A 684 -32.72 -4.32 21.58
N THR A 685 -33.47 -5.24 22.20
CA THR A 685 -33.21 -5.68 23.60
C THR A 685 -31.84 -6.36 23.81
N ARG A 686 -31.06 -6.57 22.74
CA ARG A 686 -29.75 -7.27 22.73
C ARG A 686 -28.55 -6.33 22.62
N LEU A 687 -28.75 -5.04 22.33
CA LEU A 687 -27.69 -4.03 22.35
C LEU A 687 -27.68 -3.31 23.69
N LEU A 688 -26.56 -3.37 24.39
CA LEU A 688 -26.37 -2.66 25.65
C LEU A 688 -25.49 -1.43 25.38
N PRO A 689 -25.90 -0.22 25.83
CA PRO A 689 -25.05 0.95 25.74
C PRO A 689 -23.74 0.71 26.50
N LEU A 690 -22.66 1.25 25.96
CA LEU A 690 -21.31 1.12 26.47
C LEU A 690 -20.68 2.51 26.61
N ASP A 691 -19.97 2.77 27.71
CA ASP A 691 -19.19 4.00 27.84
C ASP A 691 -18.00 3.97 26.88
N VAL A 692 -17.64 5.12 26.28
CA VAL A 692 -16.51 5.25 25.35
C VAL A 692 -15.19 4.81 26.00
N GLN A 693 -15.03 4.99 27.31
CA GLN A 693 -13.84 4.55 28.05
C GLN A 693 -13.73 3.02 28.18
N GLU A 694 -14.85 2.30 28.06
CA GLU A 694 -14.89 0.84 28.09
C GLU A 694 -14.63 0.22 26.71
N LEU A 695 -14.50 1.03 25.65
CA LEU A 695 -14.11 0.53 24.33
C LEU A 695 -12.67 0.01 24.34
N PRO A 696 -12.39 -1.10 23.63
CA PRO A 696 -11.05 -1.62 23.47
C PRO A 696 -10.12 -0.58 22.83
N ARG A 697 -8.86 -0.52 23.31
CA ARG A 697 -7.84 0.44 22.82
C ARG A 697 -7.63 0.36 21.31
N GLN A 698 -7.83 -0.81 20.70
CA GLN A 698 -7.67 -0.96 19.25
C GLN A 698 -8.75 -0.22 18.44
N LEU A 699 -9.96 0.00 19.00
CA LEU A 699 -10.99 0.82 18.35
C LEU A 699 -10.72 2.31 18.55
N THR A 700 -10.30 2.73 19.74
CA THR A 700 -10.00 4.14 20.02
C THR A 700 -8.74 4.64 19.30
N LEU A 701 -7.76 3.79 19.04
CA LEU A 701 -6.57 4.14 18.24
C LEU A 701 -6.83 4.24 16.72
N ARG A 702 -8.00 3.79 16.24
CA ARG A 702 -8.37 3.89 14.81
C ARG A 702 -8.94 5.22 14.41
N THR A 703 -9.26 6.07 15.38
CA THR A 703 -9.87 7.36 15.14
C THR A 703 -9.24 8.47 15.94
N THR A 704 -9.21 9.66 15.34
CA THR A 704 -8.93 10.93 16.01
C THR A 704 -10.20 11.75 16.23
N ASN A 705 -11.34 11.28 15.75
CA ASN A 705 -12.65 11.92 15.89
C ASN A 705 -13.33 11.43 17.19
N PRO A 706 -14.19 12.26 17.80
CA PRO A 706 -14.94 11.84 18.98
C PRO A 706 -15.93 10.73 18.63
N VAL A 707 -15.88 9.62 19.37
CA VAL A 707 -16.91 8.58 19.32
C VAL A 707 -18.18 9.13 19.98
N LEU A 708 -19.28 9.15 19.23
CA LEU A 708 -20.55 9.70 19.68
C LEU A 708 -21.34 8.68 20.51
N MET A 709 -21.29 7.41 20.09
CA MET A 709 -22.11 6.34 20.66
C MET A 709 -21.33 5.03 20.66
N ALA A 710 -21.52 4.21 21.68
CA ALA A 710 -20.92 2.89 21.76
C ALA A 710 -21.90 1.87 22.34
N TYR A 711 -21.84 0.65 21.82
CA TYR A 711 -22.71 -0.47 22.20
C TYR A 711 -21.90 -1.75 22.33
N LYS A 712 -22.37 -2.67 23.17
CA LYS A 712 -21.93 -4.07 23.20
C LYS A 712 -23.10 -5.01 22.97
N TYR A 713 -22.82 -6.16 22.39
CA TYR A 713 -23.79 -7.23 22.23
C TYR A 713 -23.16 -8.60 22.45
N VAL A 714 -24.01 -9.55 22.82
CA VAL A 714 -23.72 -10.99 22.81
C VAL A 714 -24.81 -11.64 21.96
N HIS A 715 -24.39 -12.38 20.95
CA HIS A 715 -25.27 -12.88 19.91
C HIS A 715 -26.24 -13.95 20.43
N ALA A 716 -27.47 -13.89 19.92
CA ALA A 716 -28.42 -14.99 19.84
C ALA A 716 -29.15 -14.84 18.50
N GLU A 717 -29.42 -15.92 17.76
CA GLU A 717 -30.18 -15.85 16.52
C GLU A 717 -31.61 -15.32 16.80
N PRO A 718 -32.17 -14.38 16.00
CA PRO A 718 -31.59 -13.67 14.85
C PRO A 718 -30.67 -12.48 15.23
N PRO A 719 -29.83 -11.98 14.29
CA PRO A 719 -28.89 -10.86 14.51
C PRO A 719 -29.54 -9.57 15.03
N PHE A 720 -28.78 -8.74 15.73
CA PHE A 720 -29.23 -7.41 16.18
C PHE A 720 -29.38 -6.43 15.00
N ALA A 721 -30.14 -5.36 15.18
CA ALA A 721 -30.42 -4.39 14.12
C ALA A 721 -30.39 -2.95 14.67
N LEU A 722 -29.25 -2.27 14.57
CA LEU A 722 -29.14 -0.87 14.98
C LEU A 722 -29.52 0.07 13.83
N THR A 723 -30.47 0.97 14.04
CA THR A 723 -30.84 2.02 13.07
C THR A 723 -30.36 3.39 13.53
N LEU A 724 -29.68 4.13 12.66
CA LEU A 724 -29.21 5.49 12.91
C LEU A 724 -30.07 6.49 12.14
N GLU A 725 -30.55 7.52 12.82
CA GLU A 725 -31.05 8.75 12.21
C GLU A 725 -29.86 9.69 11.95
N VAL A 726 -29.67 10.13 10.71
CA VAL A 726 -28.55 10.99 10.29
C VAL A 726 -29.09 12.31 9.73
N ARG A 727 -28.78 13.43 10.37
CA ARG A 727 -29.15 14.79 9.90
C ARG A 727 -27.90 15.55 9.46
N ARG A 728 -27.93 16.16 8.26
CA ARG A 728 -26.80 16.91 7.72
C ARG A 728 -26.95 18.41 8.00
N HIS A 729 -25.85 19.06 8.38
CA HIS A 729 -25.76 20.52 8.48
C HIS A 729 -24.83 21.09 7.40
N ALA A 730 -25.09 22.32 6.96
CA ALA A 730 -24.22 23.00 6.00
C ALA A 730 -22.90 23.43 6.66
N GLU A 731 -21.77 22.97 6.13
CA GLU A 731 -20.45 23.38 6.60
C GLU A 731 -20.15 24.85 6.28
N LEU A 732 -19.68 25.60 7.28
CA LEU A 732 -19.19 26.97 7.10
C LEU A 732 -17.74 26.93 6.62
N LYS A 733 -17.46 27.54 5.46
CA LYS A 733 -16.10 27.59 4.89
C LYS A 733 -15.15 28.39 5.80
N VAL A 734 -14.16 27.71 6.38
CA VAL A 734 -13.09 28.36 7.17
C VAL A 734 -12.05 28.97 6.23
N GLN A 735 -11.62 30.22 6.50
CA GLN A 735 -10.58 30.90 5.72
C GLN A 735 -9.21 30.25 5.96
N VAL A 736 -8.63 29.67 4.91
CA VAL A 736 -7.31 29.00 4.93
C VAL A 736 -6.14 29.88 4.48
N ALA A 737 -6.44 31.06 3.94
CA ALA A 737 -5.50 32.10 3.52
C ALA A 737 -6.15 33.49 3.67
N SER A 738 -5.33 34.53 3.82
CA SER A 738 -5.77 35.94 3.87
C SER A 738 -4.81 36.84 3.10
N ILE A 739 -5.34 37.89 2.47
CA ILE A 739 -4.54 38.98 1.89
C ILE A 739 -4.61 40.16 2.87
N ASP A 740 -3.49 40.48 3.50
CA ASP A 740 -3.43 41.57 4.48
C ASP A 740 -3.49 42.94 3.80
N HIS A 741 -2.76 43.08 2.68
CA HIS A 741 -2.71 44.29 1.89
C HIS A 741 -2.61 43.96 0.40
N ALA A 742 -3.43 44.63 -0.41
CA ALA A 742 -3.39 44.58 -1.86
C ALA A 742 -3.08 45.99 -2.40
N SER A 743 -1.97 46.12 -3.12
CA SER A 743 -1.60 47.38 -3.79
C SER A 743 -1.72 47.24 -5.29
N TYR A 744 -2.51 48.12 -5.90
CA TYR A 744 -2.79 48.17 -7.32
C TYR A 744 -2.20 49.44 -7.91
N GLN A 745 -1.51 49.31 -9.04
CA GLN A 745 -0.93 50.44 -9.77
C GLN A 745 -1.31 50.32 -11.24
N THR A 746 -2.07 51.27 -11.75
CA THR A 746 -2.56 51.25 -13.14
C THR A 746 -2.10 52.48 -13.90
N LEU A 747 -1.48 52.28 -15.05
CA LEU A 747 -1.12 53.32 -16.00
C LEU A 747 -2.03 53.27 -17.23
N PHE A 748 -2.62 54.41 -17.61
CA PHE A 748 -3.36 54.55 -18.85
C PHE A 748 -2.57 55.35 -19.89
N THR A 749 -2.63 54.91 -21.15
CA THR A 749 -1.96 55.58 -22.27
C THR A 749 -2.97 56.12 -23.29
N ARG A 750 -2.58 57.13 -24.08
CA ARG A 750 -3.41 57.64 -25.19
C ARG A 750 -3.73 56.57 -26.25
N HIS A 751 -2.84 55.60 -26.43
CA HIS A 751 -2.91 54.60 -27.51
C HIS A 751 -3.89 53.45 -27.24
N GLY A 752 -4.63 53.48 -26.12
CA GLY A 752 -5.62 52.45 -25.81
C GLY A 752 -5.05 51.27 -25.03
N LEU A 753 -3.98 51.48 -24.27
CA LEU A 753 -3.39 50.48 -23.39
C LEU A 753 -3.54 50.92 -21.92
N SER A 754 -3.99 49.99 -21.09
CA SER A 754 -3.94 50.07 -19.63
C SER A 754 -3.01 48.98 -19.09
N LEU A 755 -1.99 49.35 -18.32
CA LEU A 755 -1.05 48.42 -17.71
C LEU A 755 -1.26 48.44 -16.20
N THR A 756 -1.55 47.28 -15.60
CA THR A 756 -1.79 47.17 -14.16
C THR A 756 -0.80 46.21 -13.51
N ARG A 757 -0.15 46.69 -12.45
CA ARG A 757 0.65 45.89 -11.52
C ARG A 757 -0.14 45.71 -10.22
N VAL A 758 -0.13 44.49 -9.71
CA VAL A 758 -0.78 44.10 -8.47
C VAL A 758 0.26 43.47 -7.56
N SER A 759 0.26 43.84 -6.28
CA SER A 759 1.07 43.19 -5.24
C SER A 759 0.17 42.80 -4.07
N TYR A 760 0.10 41.50 -3.80
CA TYR A 760 -0.65 40.92 -2.68
C TYR A 760 0.29 40.47 -1.57
N GLN A 761 0.05 40.92 -0.34
CA GLN A 761 0.73 40.40 0.86
C GLN A 761 -0.12 39.28 1.48
N ILE A 762 0.30 38.03 1.29
CA ILE A 762 -0.51 36.84 1.57
C ILE A 762 0.04 36.06 2.76
N ARG A 763 -0.85 35.65 3.67
CA ARG A 763 -0.59 34.57 4.64
C ARG A 763 -1.36 33.32 4.21
N ASN A 764 -0.69 32.18 4.16
CA ASN A 764 -1.29 30.97 3.62
C ASN A 764 -0.89 29.74 4.44
N ARG A 765 -1.87 29.02 5.00
CA ARG A 765 -1.61 27.82 5.81
C ARG A 765 -1.75 26.51 5.05
N ARG A 766 -2.59 26.45 4.01
CA ARG A 766 -2.96 25.19 3.32
C ARG A 766 -3.45 25.35 1.86
N LYS A 767 -3.60 26.57 1.33
CA LYS A 767 -4.10 26.81 -0.04
C LYS A 767 -2.98 26.63 -1.06
N GLN A 768 -3.20 25.87 -2.14
CA GLN A 768 -2.14 25.58 -3.12
C GLN A 768 -1.99 26.66 -4.20
N PHE A 769 -3.08 27.33 -4.57
CA PHE A 769 -3.10 28.36 -5.60
C PHE A 769 -3.94 29.56 -5.15
N LEU A 770 -3.55 30.76 -5.56
CA LEU A 770 -4.37 31.97 -5.56
C LEU A 770 -5.08 32.06 -6.90
N ALA A 771 -6.42 32.00 -6.88
CA ALA A 771 -7.19 32.23 -8.10
C ALA A 771 -7.52 33.71 -8.21
N VAL A 772 -7.11 34.35 -9.31
CA VAL A 772 -7.36 35.77 -9.58
C VAL A 772 -8.18 35.90 -10.87
N GLN A 773 -9.35 36.54 -10.76
CA GLN A 773 -10.19 36.88 -11.88
C GLN A 773 -9.75 38.24 -12.44
N LEU A 774 -9.14 38.26 -13.62
CA LEU A 774 -8.71 39.48 -14.29
C LEU A 774 -9.91 40.19 -14.95
N PRO A 775 -9.86 41.53 -15.13
CA PRO A 775 -10.85 42.27 -15.91
C PRO A 775 -10.97 41.75 -17.34
N GLU A 776 -12.13 41.91 -17.97
CA GLU A 776 -12.35 41.48 -19.35
C GLU A 776 -11.38 42.14 -20.34
N GLY A 777 -10.94 41.40 -21.36
CA GLY A 777 -9.97 41.90 -22.34
C GLY A 777 -8.54 42.07 -21.78
N SER A 778 -8.24 41.46 -20.63
CA SER A 778 -6.91 41.48 -20.02
C SER A 778 -6.06 40.29 -20.42
N GLU A 779 -4.77 40.52 -20.57
CA GLU A 779 -3.75 39.51 -20.85
C GLU A 779 -2.63 39.60 -19.82
N LEU A 780 -2.30 38.46 -19.22
CA LEU A 780 -1.26 38.36 -18.20
C LEU A 780 0.13 38.45 -18.84
N TRP A 781 1.00 39.30 -18.31
CA TRP A 781 2.37 39.50 -18.77
C TRP A 781 3.41 38.84 -17.86
N SER A 782 3.27 38.98 -16.54
CA SER A 782 4.17 38.33 -15.58
C SER A 782 3.47 38.00 -14.25
N ALA A 783 3.99 37.00 -13.56
CA ALA A 783 3.61 36.65 -12.20
C ALA A 783 4.86 36.25 -11.40
N GLU A 784 4.97 36.75 -10.17
CA GLU A 784 6.08 36.49 -9.26
C GLU A 784 5.56 36.07 -7.88
N LEU A 785 6.30 35.19 -7.23
CA LEU A 785 6.06 34.72 -5.87
C LEU A 785 7.32 34.99 -5.05
N ALA A 786 7.21 35.83 -4.02
CA ALA A 786 8.34 36.25 -3.18
C ALA A 786 9.55 36.79 -3.98
N GLY A 787 9.26 37.55 -5.05
CA GLY A 787 10.27 38.13 -5.95
C GLY A 787 10.92 37.13 -6.92
N GLN A 788 10.40 35.91 -7.01
CA GLN A 788 10.84 34.91 -7.99
C GLN A 788 9.76 34.71 -9.05
N PRO A 789 10.12 34.69 -10.35
CA PRO A 789 9.18 34.35 -11.42
C PRO A 789 8.49 33.01 -11.22
N VAL A 790 7.17 32.97 -11.38
CA VAL A 790 6.39 31.74 -11.35
C VAL A 790 5.58 31.58 -12.63
N LYS A 791 5.31 30.33 -13.01
CA LYS A 791 4.45 30.02 -14.14
C LYS A 791 3.00 29.88 -13.65
N PRO A 792 2.11 30.85 -13.93
CA PRO A 792 0.71 30.74 -13.58
C PRO A 792 0.00 29.75 -14.51
N ALA A 793 -1.06 29.11 -14.02
CA ALA A 793 -1.93 28.24 -14.81
C ALA A 793 -3.24 28.94 -15.17
N ALA A 794 -3.90 28.49 -16.24
CA ALA A 794 -5.24 28.96 -16.58
C ALA A 794 -6.26 28.39 -15.58
N GLY A 795 -7.19 29.24 -15.13
CA GLY A 795 -8.33 28.84 -14.31
C GLY A 795 -9.46 28.24 -15.14
N ALA A 796 -10.60 27.97 -14.49
CA ALA A 796 -11.77 27.41 -15.16
C ALA A 796 -12.45 28.40 -16.13
N LYS A 797 -12.25 29.71 -15.91
CA LYS A 797 -12.75 30.79 -16.77
C LYS A 797 -11.62 31.37 -17.63
N PRO A 798 -11.90 31.87 -18.86
CA PRO A 798 -10.86 32.39 -19.77
C PRO A 798 -10.01 33.53 -19.19
N SER A 799 -10.57 34.35 -18.31
CA SER A 799 -9.91 35.49 -17.66
C SER A 799 -9.47 35.20 -16.22
N GLN A 800 -9.54 33.94 -15.77
CA GLN A 800 -9.10 33.53 -14.44
C GLN A 800 -7.71 32.91 -14.53
N ILE A 801 -6.81 33.31 -13.63
CA ILE A 801 -5.45 32.79 -13.53
C ILE A 801 -5.24 32.14 -12.16
N LEU A 802 -4.38 31.13 -12.10
CA LEU A 802 -4.02 30.39 -10.90
C LEU A 802 -2.52 30.59 -10.63
N VAL A 803 -2.20 31.34 -9.58
CA VAL A 803 -0.81 31.60 -9.16
C VAL A 803 -0.45 30.63 -8.03
N PRO A 804 0.63 29.83 -8.13
CA PRO A 804 1.00 28.90 -7.07
C PRO A 804 1.37 29.65 -5.79
N LEU A 805 0.97 29.09 -4.63
CA LEU A 805 1.27 29.62 -3.30
C LEU A 805 2.16 28.67 -2.51
N VAL A 806 2.98 29.25 -1.63
CA VAL A 806 3.73 28.51 -0.61
C VAL A 806 2.96 28.48 0.71
N ASN A 807 3.14 27.42 1.48
CA ASN A 807 2.63 27.33 2.84
C ASN A 807 3.54 28.10 3.78
N SER A 808 3.08 29.24 4.29
CA SER A 808 3.82 30.10 5.19
C SER A 808 2.87 30.90 6.09
N ALA A 809 3.14 30.85 7.40
CA ALA A 809 2.50 31.74 8.37
C ALA A 809 3.03 33.17 8.33
N VAL A 810 4.24 33.37 7.77
CA VAL A 810 4.84 34.68 7.53
C VAL A 810 4.30 35.24 6.20
N PRO A 811 3.86 36.52 6.16
CA PRO A 811 3.40 37.14 4.93
C PRO A 811 4.45 37.10 3.81
N PHE A 812 4.03 36.79 2.59
CA PHE A 812 4.85 36.85 1.39
C PHE A 812 4.14 37.57 0.25
N ALA A 813 4.91 38.19 -0.64
CA ALA A 813 4.39 38.95 -1.78
C ALA A 813 4.05 38.03 -2.97
N VAL A 814 2.89 38.25 -3.58
CA VAL A 814 2.55 37.75 -4.92
C VAL A 814 2.34 38.95 -5.82
N GLU A 815 3.17 39.08 -6.85
CA GLU A 815 3.09 40.18 -7.82
C GLU A 815 2.57 39.70 -9.16
N ILE A 816 1.69 40.48 -9.79
CA ILE A 816 1.04 40.14 -11.07
C ILE A 816 1.03 41.40 -11.92
N VAL A 817 1.48 41.31 -13.18
CA VAL A 817 1.40 42.39 -14.16
C VAL A 817 0.58 41.93 -15.35
N TYR A 818 -0.46 42.69 -15.69
CA TYR A 818 -1.32 42.41 -16.83
C TYR A 818 -1.61 43.67 -17.63
N ARG A 819 -1.86 43.50 -18.93
CA ARG A 819 -2.36 44.55 -19.81
C ARG A 819 -3.85 44.39 -20.03
N THR A 820 -4.56 45.50 -20.18
CA THR A 820 -5.96 45.54 -20.61
C THR A 820 -6.07 46.46 -21.81
N THR A 821 -6.72 45.98 -22.87
CA THR A 821 -6.98 46.80 -24.06
C THR A 821 -8.16 47.73 -23.80
N VAL A 822 -7.94 49.05 -23.93
CA VAL A 822 -8.97 50.08 -23.70
C VAL A 822 -9.15 50.95 -24.96
N PRO A 823 -10.30 51.62 -25.14
CA PRO A 823 -10.49 52.53 -26.27
C PRO A 823 -9.42 53.64 -26.30
N LYS A 824 -8.94 53.99 -27.50
CA LYS A 824 -7.99 55.11 -27.70
C LYS A 824 -8.57 56.41 -27.15
N LEU A 825 -7.77 57.18 -26.42
CA LEU A 825 -8.22 58.42 -25.80
C LEU A 825 -8.30 59.55 -26.84
N GLY A 826 -9.52 59.94 -27.17
CA GLY A 826 -9.85 60.87 -28.24
C GLY A 826 -10.08 62.31 -27.78
N PHE A 827 -11.04 62.97 -28.41
CA PHE A 827 -11.38 64.38 -28.18
C PHE A 827 -11.94 64.65 -26.78
N ALA A 828 -12.89 63.82 -26.35
CA ALA A 828 -13.46 63.74 -25.01
C ALA A 828 -14.09 62.35 -24.81
N GLY A 829 -14.25 61.92 -23.57
CA GLY A 829 -14.84 60.61 -23.28
C GLY A 829 -14.77 60.21 -21.82
N TRP A 830 -15.01 58.92 -21.57
CA TRP A 830 -14.98 58.32 -20.24
C TRP A 830 -13.87 57.28 -20.16
N LEU A 831 -13.05 57.41 -19.13
CA LEU A 831 -12.07 56.43 -18.74
C LEU A 831 -12.66 55.55 -17.63
N ARG A 832 -12.60 54.23 -17.79
CA ARG A 832 -13.11 53.28 -16.79
C ARG A 832 -12.03 52.27 -16.45
N GLY A 833 -11.96 51.91 -15.18
CA GLY A 833 -11.12 50.83 -14.68
C GLY A 833 -11.87 49.97 -13.67
N SER A 834 -11.49 48.70 -13.60
CA SER A 834 -11.88 47.79 -12.53
C SER A 834 -10.66 47.00 -12.02
N LEU A 835 -10.69 46.66 -10.74
CA LEU A 835 -9.67 45.82 -10.10
C LEU A 835 -9.90 44.33 -10.41
N PRO A 836 -8.84 43.50 -10.41
CA PRO A 836 -9.00 42.06 -10.46
C PRO A 836 -9.55 41.52 -9.13
N VAL A 837 -10.21 40.37 -9.16
CA VAL A 837 -10.90 39.78 -8.01
C VAL A 837 -10.23 38.46 -7.58
N PRO A 838 -9.46 38.43 -6.48
CA PRO A 838 -8.90 37.20 -5.95
C PRO A 838 -9.92 36.40 -5.14
N ASP A 839 -9.72 35.09 -5.07
CA ASP A 839 -10.53 34.13 -4.30
C ASP A 839 -10.16 34.02 -2.81
N VAL A 840 -9.34 34.97 -2.33
CA VAL A 840 -8.93 35.14 -0.94
C VAL A 840 -9.31 36.54 -0.50
N VAL A 841 -9.84 36.70 0.72
CA VAL A 841 -10.33 37.99 1.23
C VAL A 841 -9.19 39.01 1.33
N GLU A 842 -9.42 40.20 0.76
CA GLU A 842 -8.54 41.38 0.86
C GLU A 842 -8.93 42.23 2.06
N ALA A 843 -8.09 42.31 3.09
CA ALA A 843 -8.39 43.15 4.25
C ALA A 843 -8.35 44.65 3.89
N GLN A 844 -7.30 45.09 3.19
CA GLN A 844 -7.13 46.47 2.75
C GLN A 844 -6.58 46.54 1.32
N SER A 845 -7.18 47.39 0.50
CA SER A 845 -6.81 47.59 -0.90
C SER A 845 -6.51 49.07 -1.16
N SER A 846 -5.38 49.33 -1.82
CA SER A 846 -4.98 50.66 -2.29
C SER A 846 -4.77 50.64 -3.80
N TRP A 847 -5.26 51.65 -4.51
CA TRP A 847 -5.19 51.73 -5.96
C TRP A 847 -4.69 53.09 -6.43
N ASP A 848 -3.49 53.10 -6.98
CA ASP A 848 -2.87 54.25 -7.62
C ASP A 848 -3.11 54.19 -9.14
N VAL A 849 -3.66 55.26 -9.69
CA VAL A 849 -3.99 55.38 -11.11
C VAL A 849 -3.25 56.58 -11.70
N PHE A 850 -2.49 56.34 -12.76
CA PHE A 850 -1.71 57.34 -13.49
C PHE A 850 -2.30 57.57 -14.88
N LEU A 851 -2.68 58.82 -15.16
CA LEU A 851 -3.35 59.23 -16.41
C LEU A 851 -2.48 60.23 -17.20
N PRO A 852 -2.63 60.33 -18.53
CA PRO A 852 -1.91 61.31 -19.35
C PRO A 852 -2.04 62.76 -18.85
N ASP A 853 -0.95 63.52 -18.85
CA ASP A 853 -0.90 64.91 -18.36
C ASP A 853 -1.42 65.95 -19.37
N ASP A 854 -1.67 65.55 -20.61
CA ASP A 854 -2.11 66.40 -21.71
C ASP A 854 -3.65 66.46 -21.86
N LEU A 855 -4.38 65.94 -20.88
CA LEU A 855 -5.83 65.90 -20.80
C LEU A 855 -6.34 66.56 -19.51
N GLU A 856 -7.53 67.14 -19.59
CA GLU A 856 -8.25 67.63 -18.42
C GLU A 856 -9.19 66.53 -17.91
N TYR A 857 -9.19 66.30 -16.60
CA TYR A 857 -10.02 65.30 -15.94
C TYR A 857 -11.11 65.95 -15.09
N GLY A 858 -12.32 65.41 -15.19
CA GLY A 858 -13.46 65.80 -14.36
C GLY A 858 -13.49 65.07 -13.01
N GLN A 859 -14.60 65.24 -12.29
CA GLN A 859 -14.85 64.52 -11.04
C GLN A 859 -14.87 63.00 -11.24
N VAL A 860 -14.32 62.28 -10.26
CA VAL A 860 -14.27 60.81 -10.28
C VAL A 860 -15.57 60.23 -9.71
N ASP A 861 -16.16 59.28 -10.44
CA ASP A 861 -17.21 58.39 -9.93
C ASP A 861 -16.59 57.04 -9.55
N THR A 862 -16.62 56.67 -8.28
CA THR A 862 -16.01 55.43 -7.79
C THR A 862 -16.75 54.87 -6.57
N ASN A 863 -16.75 53.55 -6.42
CA ASN A 863 -17.21 52.86 -5.22
C ASN A 863 -16.08 52.61 -4.20
N MET A 864 -14.96 53.35 -4.33
CA MET A 864 -13.82 53.36 -3.41
C MET A 864 -13.64 54.75 -2.80
N ARG A 865 -12.96 54.86 -1.67
CA ARG A 865 -12.66 56.16 -1.03
C ARG A 865 -11.53 56.84 -1.79
N VAL A 866 -11.76 58.06 -2.28
CA VAL A 866 -10.72 58.90 -2.91
C VAL A 866 -9.82 59.50 -1.82
N VAL A 867 -8.50 59.30 -1.97
CA VAL A 867 -7.47 59.78 -1.04
C VAL A 867 -6.62 60.88 -1.67
N VAL A 868 -6.28 60.74 -2.95
CA VAL A 868 -5.59 61.76 -3.75
C VAL A 868 -6.40 61.98 -5.02
N GLU A 869 -6.67 63.25 -5.34
CA GLU A 869 -7.44 63.65 -6.51
C GLU A 869 -6.57 64.55 -7.41
N ALA A 870 -6.28 64.07 -8.62
CA ALA A 870 -5.67 64.82 -9.70
C ALA A 870 -4.37 65.58 -9.37
N GLU A 871 -3.40 64.94 -8.69
CA GLU A 871 -2.09 65.55 -8.44
C GLU A 871 -1.11 65.32 -9.62
N PRO A 872 -0.46 66.37 -10.15
CA PRO A 872 0.59 66.19 -11.17
C PRO A 872 1.88 65.64 -10.54
N THR A 873 2.45 64.58 -11.14
CA THR A 873 3.73 64.01 -10.70
C THR A 873 4.93 64.74 -11.32
N SER A 874 6.03 64.91 -10.57
CA SER A 874 7.23 65.64 -11.03
C SER A 874 8.03 64.93 -12.14
N ALA A 875 8.53 65.70 -13.10
CA ALA A 875 9.07 65.24 -14.38
C ALA A 875 10.40 64.42 -14.34
N GLN A 876 10.42 63.30 -15.06
CA GLN A 876 11.60 62.69 -15.71
C GLN A 876 11.27 62.49 -17.21
N PRO A 877 12.24 62.47 -18.13
CA PRO A 877 11.96 62.63 -19.57
C PRO A 877 11.39 61.36 -20.24
N ASP A 878 10.36 61.59 -21.06
CA ASP A 878 9.85 60.79 -22.20
C ASP A 878 9.01 59.50 -21.95
N MET A 879 7.78 59.67 -21.43
CA MET A 879 6.71 58.64 -21.48
C MET A 879 6.38 58.15 -22.89
N SER A 880 6.58 58.98 -23.92
CA SER A 880 6.21 58.64 -25.30
C SER A 880 7.13 57.57 -25.91
N ALA A 881 8.40 57.53 -25.51
CA ALA A 881 9.38 56.55 -25.98
C ALA A 881 9.20 55.18 -25.30
N ALA A 882 8.98 55.16 -23.98
CA ALA A 882 8.75 53.93 -23.23
C ALA A 882 7.41 53.26 -23.61
N ALA A 883 6.34 54.05 -23.80
CA ALA A 883 5.07 53.53 -24.26
C ALA A 883 5.11 52.97 -25.70
N ARG A 884 5.87 53.60 -26.62
CA ARG A 884 6.09 53.08 -27.99
C ARG A 884 6.90 51.78 -28.01
N ALA A 885 7.92 51.67 -27.15
CA ALA A 885 8.70 50.44 -26.99
C ALA A 885 7.86 49.27 -26.43
N LEU A 886 6.90 49.57 -25.54
CA LEU A 886 5.96 48.58 -24.97
C LEU A 886 4.78 48.23 -25.89
N ALA A 887 4.41 49.13 -26.80
CA ALA A 887 3.31 48.94 -27.76
C ALA A 887 3.73 48.23 -29.06
N GLY A 888 5.03 48.06 -29.31
CA GLY A 888 5.55 47.26 -30.43
C GLY A 888 5.44 47.92 -31.81
N GLU A 889 5.44 49.26 -31.91
CA GLU A 889 5.20 49.98 -33.18
C GLU A 889 6.46 50.34 -34.00
N ASP A 890 7.68 49.94 -33.59
CA ASP A 890 8.93 50.16 -34.34
C ASP A 890 9.76 48.86 -34.53
N THR A 891 9.23 47.90 -35.29
CA THR A 891 10.07 46.87 -35.94
C THR A 891 9.86 46.90 -37.45
N GLY A 892 10.68 47.72 -38.10
CA GLY A 892 10.96 47.58 -39.53
C GLY A 892 11.55 46.20 -39.83
N ALA A 893 11.19 45.68 -41.00
CA ALA A 893 11.58 44.41 -41.59
C ALA A 893 12.96 43.85 -41.17
N GLY A 894 12.96 42.67 -40.55
CA GLY A 894 14.16 41.86 -40.31
C GLY A 894 13.94 40.77 -39.26
N GLU A 895 13.93 39.51 -39.72
CA GLU A 895 14.01 38.26 -38.94
C GLU A 895 12.83 37.87 -38.02
N THR A 896 12.18 36.76 -38.39
CA THR A 896 11.28 35.99 -37.52
C THR A 896 12.14 35.05 -36.67
N PRO A 897 12.15 35.14 -35.33
CA PRO A 897 12.69 34.06 -34.50
C PRO A 897 11.64 32.94 -34.46
N GLY A 898 12.06 31.74 -34.86
CA GLY A 898 11.26 30.54 -34.83
C GLY A 898 10.76 30.17 -33.43
N GLY A 899 9.68 29.40 -33.41
CA GLY A 899 9.09 28.86 -32.18
C GLY A 899 10.06 28.00 -31.39
N GLY A 900 10.04 28.18 -30.07
CA GLY A 900 10.67 27.31 -29.08
C GLY A 900 11.46 28.06 -28.02
N GLY A 901 11.00 27.97 -26.76
CA GLY A 901 11.86 28.03 -25.57
C GLY A 901 12.19 29.41 -25.00
N GLY A 902 11.69 29.67 -23.80
CA GLY A 902 12.37 30.46 -22.77
C GLY A 902 12.60 31.95 -23.05
N VAL A 903 11.64 32.78 -22.64
CA VAL A 903 11.94 34.18 -22.28
C VAL A 903 11.75 34.28 -20.77
N LEU A 904 12.85 34.49 -20.04
CA LEU A 904 12.82 34.91 -18.63
C LEU A 904 11.92 36.15 -18.53
N PRO A 905 10.93 36.20 -17.62
CA PRO A 905 10.07 37.37 -17.52
C PRO A 905 10.91 38.54 -17.01
N LEU A 906 10.99 39.59 -17.82
CA LEU A 906 11.62 40.85 -17.47
C LEU A 906 10.81 41.49 -16.34
N ARG A 907 11.50 41.99 -15.31
CA ARG A 907 10.88 42.79 -14.26
C ARG A 907 10.41 44.11 -14.88
N MET A 908 9.10 44.24 -15.11
CA MET A 908 8.51 45.39 -15.80
C MET A 908 8.01 46.41 -14.79
N ASP A 909 8.74 47.51 -14.60
CA ASP A 909 8.26 48.65 -13.80
C ASP A 909 7.19 49.44 -14.54
N VAL A 910 6.05 49.62 -13.88
CA VAL A 910 4.95 50.46 -14.37
C VAL A 910 5.34 51.92 -14.12
N PRO A 911 5.44 52.78 -15.16
CA PRO A 911 5.75 54.19 -14.99
C PRO A 911 4.73 54.90 -14.09
N THR A 912 5.20 55.82 -13.25
CA THR A 912 4.39 56.58 -12.28
C THR A 912 4.28 58.06 -12.66
N HIS A 913 4.08 58.36 -13.95
CA HIS A 913 4.06 59.73 -14.48
C HIS A 913 2.66 60.11 -14.97
N GLY A 914 2.30 61.38 -14.78
CA GLY A 914 1.08 61.99 -15.30
C GLY A 914 0.21 62.61 -14.19
N ILE A 915 -1.11 62.52 -14.35
CA ILE A 915 -2.08 62.90 -13.32
C ILE A 915 -2.37 61.69 -12.44
N HIS A 916 -2.10 61.81 -11.14
CA HIS A 916 -2.24 60.74 -10.16
C HIS A 916 -3.58 60.83 -9.41
N PHE A 917 -4.26 59.68 -9.31
CA PHE A 917 -5.41 59.45 -8.44
C PHE A 917 -5.12 58.28 -7.52
N ARG A 918 -5.53 58.37 -6.25
CA ARG A 918 -5.41 57.28 -5.28
C ARG A 918 -6.74 56.94 -4.66
N PHE A 919 -7.09 55.66 -4.67
CA PHE A 919 -8.30 55.10 -4.10
C PHE A 919 -7.99 54.06 -3.02
N GLU A 920 -8.85 53.94 -2.01
CA GLU A 920 -8.73 52.93 -0.96
C GLU A 920 -10.08 52.29 -0.62
N LYS A 921 -10.09 50.98 -0.32
CA LYS A 921 -11.29 50.25 0.10
C LYS A 921 -10.90 49.09 1.01
N LEU A 922 -11.71 48.82 2.03
CA LEU A 922 -11.60 47.61 2.85
C LEU A 922 -12.46 46.52 2.23
N PHE A 923 -11.99 45.27 2.25
CA PHE A 923 -12.74 44.14 1.68
C PHE A 923 -13.17 44.36 0.23
N ALA A 924 -12.25 44.87 -0.59
CA ALA A 924 -12.54 45.32 -1.95
C ALA A 924 -13.11 44.22 -2.86
N ASN A 925 -12.87 42.94 -2.54
CA ASN A 925 -13.37 41.77 -3.25
C ASN A 925 -14.55 41.05 -2.57
N GLN A 926 -15.13 41.62 -1.50
CA GLN A 926 -16.30 41.06 -0.80
C GLN A 926 -17.58 41.90 -0.96
N GLY A 927 -17.53 42.99 -1.73
CA GLY A 927 -18.70 43.83 -2.02
C GLY A 927 -19.62 43.19 -3.08
N GLU A 928 -20.89 43.62 -3.10
CA GLU A 928 -21.86 43.22 -4.15
C GLU A 928 -21.45 43.71 -5.55
N GLU A 929 -20.68 44.81 -5.62
CA GLU A 929 -20.12 45.34 -6.85
C GLU A 929 -18.58 45.32 -6.84
N ASP A 930 -18.00 44.97 -7.99
CA ASP A 930 -16.56 45.06 -8.24
C ASP A 930 -16.04 46.48 -8.03
N SER A 931 -14.81 46.58 -7.53
CA SER A 931 -14.17 47.87 -7.28
C SER A 931 -13.81 48.56 -8.60
N ARG A 932 -14.41 49.74 -8.82
CA ARG A 932 -14.39 50.45 -10.11
C ARG A 932 -14.20 51.96 -9.95
N PHE A 933 -13.69 52.60 -11.01
CA PHE A 933 -13.79 54.04 -11.18
C PHE A 933 -14.24 54.40 -12.60
N SER A 934 -14.82 55.59 -12.75
CA SER A 934 -15.13 56.24 -14.02
C SER A 934 -14.74 57.71 -13.94
N ILE A 935 -13.90 58.17 -14.86
CA ILE A 935 -13.40 59.55 -14.91
C ILE A 935 -13.69 60.11 -16.30
N HIS A 936 -14.34 61.27 -16.34
CA HIS A 936 -14.52 62.00 -17.59
C HIS A 936 -13.22 62.71 -17.98
N TYR A 937 -12.85 62.67 -19.27
CA TYR A 937 -11.69 63.39 -19.79
C TYR A 937 -12.04 64.23 -21.02
N SER A 938 -11.34 65.34 -21.20
CA SER A 938 -11.44 66.21 -22.38
C SER A 938 -10.09 66.80 -22.76
N THR A 939 -9.85 66.95 -24.06
CA THR A 939 -8.69 67.71 -24.56
C THR A 939 -8.92 69.22 -24.39
N GLY A 940 -7.85 70.03 -24.37
CA GLY A 940 -7.98 71.49 -24.38
C GLY A 940 -8.76 72.05 -25.59
N ALA A 941 -8.69 71.36 -26.74
CA ALA A 941 -9.51 71.68 -27.91
C ALA A 941 -11.02 71.37 -27.69
N ALA A 942 -11.33 70.28 -26.99
CA ALA A 942 -12.69 69.96 -26.57
C ALA A 942 -13.24 71.00 -25.60
N HIS A 943 -12.43 71.43 -24.63
CA HIS A 943 -12.79 72.51 -23.71
C HIS A 943 -13.16 73.81 -24.47
N GLY A 944 -12.31 74.23 -25.42
CA GLY A 944 -12.53 75.44 -26.21
C GLY A 944 -13.75 75.37 -27.14
N THR A 945 -13.95 74.25 -27.83
CA THR A 945 -15.13 74.04 -28.70
C THR A 945 -16.43 73.94 -27.90
N GLY A 946 -16.40 73.26 -26.76
CA GLY A 946 -17.52 73.22 -25.81
C GLY A 946 -17.87 74.62 -25.31
N GLY A 947 -16.87 75.45 -24.99
CA GLY A 947 -17.08 76.86 -24.64
C GLY A 947 -17.83 77.63 -25.73
N LEU A 948 -17.41 77.50 -26.99
CA LEU A 948 -18.10 78.15 -28.12
C LEU A 948 -19.52 77.64 -28.30
N LEU A 949 -19.74 76.31 -28.23
CA LEU A 949 -21.06 75.70 -28.34
C LEU A 949 -21.99 76.17 -27.21
N LEU A 950 -21.48 76.23 -25.97
CA LEU A 950 -22.22 76.75 -24.81
C LEU A 950 -22.58 78.22 -24.99
N PHE A 951 -21.62 79.03 -25.45
CA PHE A 951 -21.85 80.45 -25.76
C PHE A 951 -22.98 80.64 -26.77
N PHE A 952 -22.92 79.94 -27.92
CA PHE A 952 -23.93 80.07 -28.97
C PHE A 952 -25.28 79.49 -28.56
N ALA A 953 -25.29 78.38 -27.81
CA ALA A 953 -26.52 77.79 -27.29
C ALA A 953 -27.24 78.73 -26.31
N VAL A 954 -26.50 79.30 -25.34
CA VAL A 954 -27.06 80.25 -24.36
C VAL A 954 -27.46 81.56 -25.03
N LEU A 955 -26.67 82.06 -25.98
CA LEU A 955 -27.01 83.22 -26.80
C LEU A 955 -28.33 82.98 -27.57
N TRP A 956 -28.49 81.80 -28.18
CA TRP A 956 -29.72 81.43 -28.89
C TRP A 956 -30.92 81.34 -27.96
N LEU A 957 -30.77 80.72 -26.78
CA LEU A 957 -31.84 80.64 -25.77
C LEU A 957 -32.26 82.03 -25.30
N GLY A 958 -31.31 82.93 -25.07
CA GLY A 958 -31.57 84.34 -24.74
C GLY A 958 -32.33 85.06 -25.85
N LEU A 959 -31.89 84.94 -27.11
CA LEU A 959 -32.55 85.55 -28.27
C LEU A 959 -33.95 84.96 -28.55
N ALA A 960 -34.11 83.64 -28.41
CA ALA A 960 -35.38 82.94 -28.58
C ALA A 960 -36.40 83.37 -27.51
N GLY A 961 -35.95 83.54 -26.26
CA GLY A 961 -36.73 84.08 -25.15
C GLY A 961 -37.18 85.52 -25.40
N LEU A 962 -36.28 86.38 -25.88
CA LEU A 962 -36.61 87.77 -26.24
C LEU A 962 -37.68 87.85 -27.33
N GLY A 963 -37.59 87.02 -28.36
CA GLY A 963 -38.63 87.00 -29.40
C GLY A 963 -39.91 86.27 -28.98
N ALA A 964 -39.91 85.45 -27.91
CA ALA A 964 -41.14 84.92 -27.30
C ALA A 964 -41.86 86.00 -26.48
N ALA A 965 -41.11 86.90 -25.83
CA ALA A 965 -41.60 88.07 -25.12
C ALA A 965 -42.03 89.24 -26.05
N GLY A 966 -42.06 89.04 -27.37
CA GLY A 966 -42.52 90.04 -28.36
C GLY A 966 -41.57 91.19 -28.64
N LEU A 967 -40.35 91.17 -28.09
CA LEU A 967 -39.36 92.25 -28.21
C LEU A 967 -38.60 92.25 -29.55
N VAL A 968 -38.67 91.16 -30.32
CA VAL A 968 -38.00 91.00 -31.63
C VAL A 968 -38.96 90.36 -32.64
N ARG A 969 -39.04 90.90 -33.87
CA ARG A 969 -39.84 90.31 -34.97
C ARG A 969 -39.23 88.98 -35.40
N LYS A 970 -39.85 87.85 -35.03
CA LYS A 970 -39.42 86.51 -35.45
C LYS A 970 -39.77 86.28 -36.93
N ARG A 971 -38.77 85.95 -37.76
CA ARG A 971 -38.97 85.39 -39.12
C ARG A 971 -39.22 83.89 -39.12
N LEU A 972 -38.90 83.19 -38.03
CA LEU A 972 -39.10 81.75 -37.85
C LEU A 972 -40.47 81.44 -37.23
N SER A 973 -41.07 80.30 -37.61
CA SER A 973 -42.29 79.80 -36.98
C SER A 973 -42.06 79.47 -35.50
N ARG A 974 -43.10 79.63 -34.66
CA ARG A 974 -43.00 79.38 -33.21
C ARG A 974 -42.57 77.95 -32.89
N VAL A 975 -43.01 76.99 -33.70
CA VAL A 975 -42.68 75.55 -33.56
C VAL A 975 -41.19 75.31 -33.83
N LEU A 976 -40.65 75.88 -34.91
CA LEU A 976 -39.24 75.72 -35.27
C LEU A 976 -38.31 76.38 -34.23
N ALA A 977 -38.70 77.54 -33.71
CA ALA A 977 -37.94 78.20 -32.64
C ALA A 977 -37.93 77.38 -31.33
N ALA A 978 -39.05 76.72 -30.98
CA ALA A 978 -39.12 75.85 -29.82
C ALA A 978 -38.24 74.60 -29.98
N LEU A 979 -38.26 73.96 -31.15
CA LEU A 979 -37.40 72.82 -31.47
C LEU A 979 -35.90 73.17 -31.40
N LEU A 980 -35.50 74.30 -31.98
CA LEU A 980 -34.11 74.77 -31.90
C LEU A 980 -33.70 75.16 -30.48
N SER A 981 -34.64 75.66 -29.67
CA SER A 981 -34.36 75.96 -28.25
C SER A 981 -34.15 74.67 -27.47
N LEU A 982 -34.95 73.63 -27.71
CA LEU A 982 -34.73 72.31 -27.11
C LEU A 982 -33.36 71.73 -27.52
N GLY A 983 -33.01 71.83 -28.80
CA GLY A 983 -31.68 71.46 -29.30
C GLY A 983 -30.55 72.27 -28.64
N ALA A 984 -30.73 73.58 -28.44
CA ALA A 984 -29.75 74.42 -27.76
C ALA A 984 -29.58 74.06 -26.28
N VAL A 985 -30.66 73.67 -25.57
CA VAL A 985 -30.54 73.13 -24.20
C VAL A 985 -29.71 71.86 -24.20
N VAL A 986 -29.95 70.93 -25.12
CA VAL A 986 -29.14 69.70 -25.24
C VAL A 986 -27.68 70.03 -25.53
N VAL A 987 -27.41 70.95 -26.47
CA VAL A 987 -26.03 71.38 -26.79
C VAL A 987 -25.35 72.03 -25.59
N ALA A 988 -26.07 72.86 -24.81
CA ALA A 988 -25.53 73.47 -23.60
C ALA A 988 -25.17 72.41 -22.54
N VAL A 989 -26.06 71.42 -22.33
CA VAL A 989 -25.82 70.31 -21.40
C VAL A 989 -24.62 69.47 -21.85
N VAL A 990 -24.54 69.10 -23.13
CA VAL A 990 -23.40 68.34 -23.69
C VAL A 990 -22.10 69.14 -23.58
N SER A 991 -22.14 70.45 -23.81
CA SER A 991 -20.96 71.30 -23.72
C SER A 991 -20.38 71.33 -22.30
N VAL A 992 -21.23 71.42 -21.27
CA VAL A 992 -20.78 71.40 -19.87
C VAL A 992 -20.42 69.99 -19.41
N ALA A 993 -21.29 69.01 -19.66
CA ALA A 993 -21.16 67.67 -19.09
C ALA A 993 -20.20 66.73 -19.84
N VAL A 994 -19.94 66.97 -21.14
CA VAL A 994 -19.12 66.10 -22.00
C VAL A 994 -17.89 66.82 -22.55
N LEU A 995 -17.95 68.15 -22.72
CA LEU A 995 -16.81 68.91 -23.21
C LEU A 995 -16.13 69.74 -22.10
N ASN A 996 -16.60 69.60 -20.86
CA ASN A 996 -16.08 70.29 -19.67
C ASN A 996 -16.03 71.82 -19.81
N ALA A 997 -16.93 72.40 -20.61
CA ALA A 997 -16.91 73.82 -20.95
C ALA A 997 -17.10 74.71 -19.72
N SER A 998 -16.22 75.71 -19.56
CA SER A 998 -16.37 76.72 -18.50
C SER A 998 -17.70 77.47 -18.62
N VAL A 999 -18.41 77.58 -17.49
CA VAL A 999 -19.68 78.33 -17.37
C VAL A 999 -19.52 79.80 -17.76
N ALA A 1000 -18.30 80.35 -17.71
CA ALA A 1000 -17.99 81.71 -18.15
C ALA A 1000 -18.41 81.98 -19.62
N TRP A 1001 -18.30 80.98 -20.50
CA TRP A 1001 -18.76 81.09 -21.88
C TRP A 1001 -20.28 81.20 -21.99
N GLY A 1002 -21.01 80.46 -21.16
CA GLY A 1002 -22.46 80.59 -21.04
C GLY A 1002 -22.87 81.98 -20.52
N VAL A 1003 -22.18 82.48 -19.49
CA VAL A 1003 -22.38 83.84 -18.96
C VAL A 1003 -22.12 84.90 -20.03
N ALA A 1004 -21.02 84.78 -20.78
CA ALA A 1004 -20.71 85.66 -21.89
C ALA A 1004 -21.83 85.64 -22.96
N GLY A 1005 -22.34 84.45 -23.31
CA GLY A 1005 -23.47 84.30 -24.24
C GLY A 1005 -24.75 85.00 -23.75
N ALA A 1006 -25.06 84.86 -22.47
CA ALA A 1006 -26.21 85.52 -21.83
C ALA A 1006 -26.06 87.05 -21.79
N ILE A 1007 -24.87 87.56 -21.46
CA ILE A 1007 -24.57 88.99 -21.47
C ILE A 1007 -24.73 89.56 -22.88
N VAL A 1008 -24.19 88.89 -23.90
CA VAL A 1008 -24.32 89.32 -25.30
C VAL A 1008 -25.79 89.34 -25.73
N ALA A 1009 -26.59 88.33 -25.35
CA ALA A 1009 -28.03 88.31 -25.61
C ALA A 1009 -28.76 89.50 -24.94
N ALA A 1010 -28.41 89.83 -23.70
CA ALA A 1010 -28.98 90.95 -22.97
C ALA A 1010 -28.60 92.30 -23.58
N VAL A 1011 -27.33 92.49 -23.98
CA VAL A 1011 -26.88 93.70 -24.68
C VAL A 1011 -27.60 93.88 -26.02
N LEU A 1012 -27.75 92.79 -26.79
CA LEU A 1012 -28.56 92.78 -28.02
C LEU A 1012 -30.02 93.17 -27.75
N ALA A 1013 -30.63 92.67 -26.66
CA ALA A 1013 -31.98 93.04 -26.25
C ALA A 1013 -32.13 94.55 -26.02
N VAL A 1014 -31.16 95.15 -25.31
CA VAL A 1014 -31.13 96.58 -24.99
C VAL A 1014 -30.95 97.41 -26.28
N ALA A 1015 -30.00 97.03 -27.14
CA ALA A 1015 -29.78 97.70 -28.42
C ALA A 1015 -31.02 97.66 -29.34
N LEU A 1016 -31.69 96.50 -29.45
CA LEU A 1016 -32.93 96.32 -30.23
C LEU A 1016 -34.11 97.13 -29.69
N LYS A 1017 -34.14 97.41 -28.38
CA LYS A 1017 -35.19 98.23 -27.73
C LYS A 1017 -34.94 99.74 -27.88
N ILE A 1018 -33.69 100.16 -28.06
CA ILE A 1018 -33.28 101.57 -28.20
C ILE A 1018 -33.29 102.04 -29.67
N LEU A 1019 -32.89 101.20 -30.63
CA LEU A 1019 -32.82 101.57 -32.06
C LEU A 1019 -34.13 102.10 -32.69
N PRO A 1020 -35.34 101.62 -32.37
CA PRO A 1020 -36.56 102.18 -32.94
C PRO A 1020 -36.98 103.54 -32.34
N ARG A 1021 -36.33 104.02 -31.26
CA ARG A 1021 -36.57 105.36 -30.70
C ARG A 1021 -35.76 106.47 -31.37
N LEU A 1022 -34.75 106.14 -32.19
CA LEU A 1022 -33.92 107.10 -32.91
C LEU A 1022 -34.34 107.33 -34.38
N ARG A 1023 -35.46 106.73 -34.84
CA ARG A 1023 -35.92 106.81 -36.24
C ARG A 1023 -37.39 107.19 -36.37
N ARG A 1024 -37.80 108.34 -35.80
CA ARG A 1024 -39.00 109.09 -36.21
C ARG A 1024 -38.81 110.60 -35.98
N SER A 1025 -38.36 111.29 -37.02
CA SER A 1025 -38.68 112.70 -37.26
C SER A 1025 -38.69 112.93 -38.77
N SER A 1026 -39.89 112.85 -39.38
CA SER A 1026 -40.13 113.40 -40.72
C SER A 1026 -40.97 114.68 -40.58
N PRO A 1027 -40.68 115.75 -41.34
CA PRO A 1027 -41.24 117.10 -41.16
C PRO A 1027 -42.64 117.26 -41.80
N PRO A 1028 -43.38 118.34 -41.49
CA PRO A 1028 -44.77 118.53 -41.93
C PRO A 1028 -44.86 119.00 -43.40
N PRO A 1029 -45.99 118.77 -44.10
CA PRO A 1029 -46.26 119.40 -45.37
C PRO A 1029 -46.80 120.84 -45.17
N VAL A 1030 -46.25 121.75 -45.97
CA VAL A 1030 -46.67 123.15 -46.13
C VAL A 1030 -47.76 123.22 -47.21
N THR A 1031 -48.80 124.02 -46.97
CA THR A 1031 -49.74 124.52 -47.99
C THR A 1031 -49.39 125.96 -48.39
N ALA A 1032 -49.42 126.27 -49.69
CA ALA A 1032 -50.00 127.49 -50.27
C ALA A 1032 -49.91 127.49 -51.82
N ALA A 1033 -51.00 127.95 -52.44
CA ALA A 1033 -51.32 128.14 -53.87
C ALA A 1033 -51.80 126.89 -54.65
#